data_AF-A0A969L4D1-F1
#
_entry.id   AF-A0A969L4D1-F1
#
_cell.length_a   1.000
_cell.length_b   1.000
_cell.length_c   1.000
_cell.angle_alpha   90.00
_cell.angle_beta   90.00
_cell.angle_gamma   90.00
#
_symmetry.space_group_name_H-M   'P 1'
#
loop_
_entity.id
_entity.type
_entity.pdbx_description
1 polymer ?
#
loop_
_entity_poly.entity_id
_entity_poly.type
_entity_poly.pdbx_seq_one_letter_code
_entity_poly.pdbx_strand_id
1 'polypeptide(L)'
;MNYHQIGKLMVIVTVVLTVLWASLAGLAELAQAAAMPDPALTAPAGAPSNLPLLASGPLTVTKSSVNEGDTPLRPGERITYTITIFNNGDQATTNVTIFDTLPANTTFVPGSIDVLPPSPDWSVGTGSILVQGITVTDQALVTVTYAVTVNPVVANGTEIINTASVTSTELADPTSATVTDIVVAEADLSLSKSGSPNPVLVGDSLTYSLTITNAGPSVAANVVVTDTLPSTVSFGAAPGCNESGGVVTCAVGTLNSGASETVTLVVTPTLAGILTNLATVSSAANDPDNNNNDASTTTTVNPKADLVISKIDEPEPVIAGETITYTLTVTNNGPSPAADVVISDTLPLSLSLQSVSPATSTQNGQQLTWNLSNMSVGETQTFTIVANVGGDVRNSIQNTAVVSSSTFDPAAGNNSDTETTSVNTSANLTVTKSDSPDPIGTGNPLIYIVQINNNGPSDALLVTLTDNLPATVSAPLVIPSQGSCSLPPVITCNMGKIASGSGANVTLLVTPNSPGIITNTVSVASSEFDPDTSNNTDAEATTVNPANLSVTKTDSPDPVQVGQPLTYTLTVASAPGLFKADNVTLVDILPANVALKSVSINPPEQGSCSGTSTITCDLNEMFSGTNATVSIVVTPTVAGLVTNTATVTSDMPDPNPANNTATSTTTVNPVADLMIAKSDFPDPVTAGTSLTYTLTITNNGPSEATDVVITDTLPASVTFDSSSGFCSSQPNNQVRCTYANIASGSAGAPATITVTVNPAAPNLITNTASVTSNEFDPNANNNAATITTTVNRLVNLSITKTGSANPIAAGNSLTYTLTVANSGPSQASGVIITDTLPAGVTFAAASSGCSNVSNQVICSNLSVASGGAITASIRVIVAPSTLGTLANVATVTSTEPDPNTANNTVTATTTVTRVTDLSISQSTPNPVTAGDNITFNLTVINNGPSDAGNVTVINTLPAEVAFQSVSHAGCNHSGGIVTCSLGGMVSGSTVPIAIVANANSSSAGNIINTAAVTVSGSNDPVPENNSTAAPAFVGELAKVFLPLLLKPTPTDLFIENDTGGGVNFSVVGTGVSCSVPAGNQNFFCGSFPPGTYTVQVNSICGNLSTSKYYESGPQSTRVFCN
;
A
#
# COMPACT_ATOMS: atom_id res chain seq x y z
N MET A 1 -1.00 43.79 37.17
CA MET A 1 -0.02 44.91 37.19
C MET A 1 0.08 45.50 35.80
N ASN A 2 -0.34 46.76 35.62
CA ASN A 2 0.31 47.81 34.81
C ASN A 2 -0.60 49.07 34.70
N TYR A 3 -0.14 50.15 35.34
CA TYR A 3 -0.22 51.59 34.99
C TYR A 3 -1.43 52.19 34.22
N HIS A 4 -2.19 53.09 34.87
CA HIS A 4 -2.35 54.55 34.54
C HIS A 4 -3.47 55.24 35.39
N GLN A 5 -3.11 56.23 36.22
CA GLN A 5 -3.44 57.70 36.12
C GLN A 5 -4.95 58.04 36.20
N ILE A 6 -5.47 58.54 37.33
CA ILE A 6 -5.55 59.95 37.78
C ILE A 6 -6.22 60.89 36.77
N GLY A 7 -7.33 61.55 37.17
CA GLY A 7 -7.80 62.76 36.49
C GLY A 7 -9.25 63.17 36.77
N LYS A 8 -9.45 63.95 37.83
CA LYS A 8 -10.65 64.78 38.10
C LYS A 8 -10.91 65.78 36.97
N LEU A 9 -12.18 66.08 36.68
CA LEU A 9 -12.82 67.38 36.36
C LEU A 9 -14.22 67.10 35.79
N MET A 10 -15.30 67.89 35.89
CA MET A 10 -15.63 69.16 36.52
C MET A 10 -17.15 69.29 36.29
N VAL A 11 -17.93 69.73 37.29
CA VAL A 11 -19.34 70.11 37.08
C VAL A 11 -19.41 71.62 36.83
N ILE A 12 -19.78 71.92 35.59
CA ILE A 12 -20.63 72.98 35.01
C ILE A 12 -20.87 74.28 35.80
N VAL A 13 -20.66 75.37 35.04
CA VAL A 13 -20.92 76.79 35.28
C VAL A 13 -22.39 77.15 34.97
N THR A 14 -23.06 77.65 36.01
CA THR A 14 -23.79 78.94 36.12
C THR A 14 -25.01 79.31 35.23
N VAL A 15 -25.80 80.20 35.87
CA VAL A 15 -26.66 81.30 35.38
C VAL A 15 -28.14 80.89 35.24
N VAL A 16 -29.14 81.51 35.89
CA VAL A 16 -29.63 82.90 35.71
C VAL A 16 -30.80 83.18 36.67
N LEU A 17 -30.73 84.35 37.36
CA LEU A 17 -31.81 85.31 37.73
C LEU A 17 -33.01 84.84 38.58
N THR A 18 -33.74 85.64 39.36
CA THR A 18 -33.70 87.04 39.84
C THR A 18 -34.76 87.04 40.98
N VAL A 19 -34.47 87.51 42.19
CA VAL A 19 -34.61 88.91 42.65
C VAL A 19 -36.04 89.30 43.08
N LEU A 20 -36.05 90.16 44.11
CA LEU A 20 -37.10 91.10 44.52
C LEU A 20 -38.28 90.46 45.28
N TRP A 21 -38.72 90.95 46.44
CA TRP A 21 -38.31 92.06 47.31
C TRP A 21 -39.24 91.99 48.53
N ALA A 22 -38.72 92.28 49.71
CA ALA A 22 -39.02 93.50 50.46
C ALA A 22 -40.41 93.47 51.12
N SER A 23 -40.43 93.59 52.45
CA SER A 23 -40.85 94.84 53.12
C SER A 23 -42.36 94.84 53.37
N LEU A 24 -42.96 95.52 54.33
CA LEU A 24 -42.65 96.60 55.25
C LEU A 24 -43.39 96.22 56.56
N ALA A 25 -42.85 96.48 57.74
CA ALA A 25 -42.82 97.77 58.41
C ALA A 25 -44.20 98.32 58.81
N GLY A 26 -44.20 98.97 59.98
CA GLY A 26 -45.12 100.05 60.29
C GLY A 26 -46.27 99.60 61.18
N LEU A 27 -46.15 99.67 62.50
CA LEU A 27 -46.15 100.86 63.35
C LEU A 27 -47.55 101.39 63.67
N ALA A 28 -47.65 101.71 64.96
CA ALA A 28 -48.33 102.85 65.56
C ALA A 28 -49.83 102.73 65.83
N GLU A 29 -50.05 102.56 67.13
CA GLU A 29 -50.88 103.41 67.99
C GLU A 29 -52.34 103.61 67.60
N LEU A 30 -53.20 103.17 68.51
CA LEU A 30 -54.37 103.93 68.92
C LEU A 30 -54.54 103.78 70.43
N ALA A 31 -54.31 104.85 71.19
CA ALA A 31 -55.41 105.56 71.84
C ALA A 31 -54.89 106.71 72.70
N GLN A 32 -55.47 107.87 72.46
CA GLN A 32 -55.24 109.13 73.13
C GLN A 32 -56.24 109.31 74.29
N ALA A 33 -55.83 110.14 75.26
CA ALA A 33 -56.64 110.82 76.28
C ALA A 33 -56.93 110.01 77.55
N ALA A 34 -57.01 110.57 78.76
CA ALA A 34 -57.17 111.96 79.19
C ALA A 34 -56.58 112.10 80.61
N ALA A 35 -55.78 113.13 80.87
CA ALA A 35 -56.19 114.30 81.66
C ALA A 35 -56.01 114.15 83.20
N MET A 36 -55.05 114.91 83.72
CA MET A 36 -55.04 115.43 85.10
C MET A 36 -56.34 116.19 85.40
N PRO A 37 -56.72 116.38 86.67
CA PRO A 37 -56.31 117.64 87.32
C PRO A 37 -56.00 117.53 88.82
N ASP A 38 -54.85 118.10 89.21
CA ASP A 38 -54.73 119.03 90.36
C ASP A 38 -55.66 120.24 90.06
N PRO A 39 -56.28 121.03 90.99
CA PRO A 39 -55.58 121.52 92.18
C PRO A 39 -56.42 122.04 93.38
N ALA A 40 -55.66 122.53 94.37
CA ALA A 40 -55.85 123.82 95.05
C ALA A 40 -57.11 124.02 95.94
N LEU A 41 -56.89 124.08 97.26
CA LEU A 41 -56.70 125.34 98.02
C LEU A 41 -58.01 126.15 98.18
N THR A 42 -58.51 126.27 99.39
CA THR A 42 -58.26 127.45 100.25
C THR A 42 -59.12 127.42 101.53
N ALA A 43 -58.48 127.83 102.61
CA ALA A 43 -58.99 128.29 103.91
C ALA A 43 -60.07 129.41 103.75
N PRO A 44 -60.75 129.96 104.79
CA PRO A 44 -60.30 130.06 106.18
C PRO A 44 -61.39 130.09 107.29
N ALA A 45 -60.87 130.38 108.48
CA ALA A 45 -61.49 130.55 109.78
C ALA A 45 -62.70 131.49 109.88
N GLY A 46 -63.55 131.15 110.85
CA GLY A 46 -63.68 131.99 112.05
C GLY A 46 -64.91 132.89 112.16
N ALA A 47 -65.91 132.38 112.90
CA ALA A 47 -66.71 133.06 113.93
C ALA A 47 -67.46 134.37 113.55
N PRO A 48 -68.30 134.98 114.42
CA PRO A 48 -68.94 134.52 115.66
C PRO A 48 -70.48 134.75 115.69
N SER A 49 -71.10 134.30 116.80
CA SER A 49 -72.35 134.74 117.49
C SER A 49 -73.16 135.92 116.89
N ASN A 50 -74.49 135.95 116.90
CA ASN A 50 -75.38 136.11 118.07
C ASN A 50 -76.86 136.21 117.59
N LEU A 51 -77.80 135.56 118.30
CA LEU A 51 -79.21 135.89 118.69
C LEU A 51 -80.07 136.91 117.87
N PRO A 52 -81.44 136.96 117.97
CA PRO A 52 -82.45 136.01 118.49
C PRO A 52 -83.80 135.92 117.68
N LEU A 53 -84.71 135.09 118.22
CA LEU A 53 -86.09 134.66 117.89
C LEU A 53 -87.16 135.65 117.36
N LEU A 54 -88.11 135.09 116.58
CA LEU A 54 -89.57 135.07 116.86
C LEU A 54 -90.34 133.98 116.04
N ALA A 55 -90.82 132.94 116.75
CA ALA A 55 -91.99 132.03 116.59
C ALA A 55 -92.31 131.17 115.31
N SER A 56 -92.14 129.83 115.49
CA SER A 56 -92.87 128.60 115.06
C SER A 56 -93.19 128.19 113.58
N GLY A 57 -92.62 127.04 113.16
CA GLY A 57 -93.00 126.07 112.09
C GLY A 57 -92.17 124.74 112.22
N PRO A 58 -92.62 123.52 111.78
CA PRO A 58 -92.57 122.35 112.67
C PRO A 58 -91.43 121.27 112.54
N LEU A 59 -90.81 120.87 111.39
CA LEU A 59 -89.75 119.82 111.36
C LEU A 59 -88.67 119.99 110.24
N THR A 60 -87.42 119.52 110.45
CA THR A 60 -86.32 119.45 109.46
C THR A 60 -85.84 118.00 109.23
N VAL A 61 -85.51 117.59 107.99
CA VAL A 61 -85.09 116.20 107.63
C VAL A 61 -83.75 116.16 106.87
N THR A 62 -82.85 115.22 107.22
CA THR A 62 -81.60 114.93 106.46
C THR A 62 -81.39 113.42 106.25
N LYS A 63 -80.62 113.04 105.21
CA LYS A 63 -80.23 111.65 104.92
C LYS A 63 -78.76 111.52 104.46
N SER A 64 -78.05 110.47 104.89
CA SER A 64 -76.67 110.14 104.49
C SER A 64 -76.47 108.63 104.28
N SER A 65 -75.41 108.23 103.54
CA SER A 65 -74.95 106.85 103.38
C SER A 65 -73.47 106.67 103.75
N VAL A 66 -73.08 105.45 104.11
CA VAL A 66 -71.69 105.03 104.34
C VAL A 66 -71.50 103.62 103.78
N ASN A 67 -70.51 103.41 102.89
CA ASN A 67 -70.03 102.07 102.55
C ASN A 67 -69.25 101.51 103.74
N GLU A 68 -69.69 100.37 104.26
CA GLU A 68 -69.01 99.62 105.33
C GLU A 68 -67.86 98.75 104.80
N GLY A 69 -67.72 98.61 103.46
CA GLY A 69 -66.60 97.97 102.77
C GLY A 69 -65.49 98.94 102.32
N ASP A 70 -64.63 98.47 101.42
CA ASP A 70 -63.52 99.27 100.87
C ASP A 70 -64.04 100.27 99.80
N THR A 71 -63.34 101.38 99.59
CA THR A 71 -63.68 102.30 98.47
C THR A 71 -62.76 102.01 97.27
N PRO A 72 -63.28 101.87 96.03
CA PRO A 72 -64.68 102.05 95.60
C PRO A 72 -65.58 100.85 95.95
N LEU A 73 -66.90 101.09 96.02
CA LEU A 73 -67.91 100.08 96.34
C LEU A 73 -67.84 98.89 95.35
N ARG A 74 -67.80 97.66 95.87
CA ARG A 74 -67.74 96.43 95.07
C ARG A 74 -69.03 95.60 95.18
N PRO A 75 -69.35 94.73 94.21
CA PRO A 75 -70.45 93.77 94.35
C PRO A 75 -70.27 92.93 95.63
N GLY A 76 -71.31 92.84 96.46
CA GLY A 76 -71.29 92.12 97.74
C GLY A 76 -71.03 92.96 98.99
N GLU A 77 -70.67 94.24 98.86
CA GLU A 77 -70.39 95.13 100.02
C GLU A 77 -71.66 95.79 100.61
N ARG A 78 -71.57 96.28 101.85
CA ARG A 78 -72.72 96.77 102.65
C ARG A 78 -72.73 98.30 102.79
N ILE A 79 -73.89 98.93 102.63
CA ILE A 79 -74.12 100.38 102.74
C ILE A 79 -75.12 100.66 103.86
N THR A 80 -74.79 101.56 104.77
CA THR A 80 -75.68 101.99 105.87
C THR A 80 -76.20 103.40 105.65
N TYR A 81 -77.52 103.57 105.74
CA TYR A 81 -78.26 104.83 105.60
C TYR A 81 -78.73 105.36 106.96
N THR A 82 -78.68 106.68 107.15
CA THR A 82 -79.18 107.39 108.34
C THR A 82 -80.12 108.51 107.93
N ILE A 83 -81.34 108.56 108.49
CA ILE A 83 -82.33 109.62 108.33
C ILE A 83 -82.47 110.33 109.69
N THR A 84 -82.38 111.65 109.72
CA THR A 84 -82.55 112.45 110.95
C THR A 84 -83.67 113.45 110.78
N ILE A 85 -84.54 113.57 111.79
CA ILE A 85 -85.67 114.48 111.83
C ILE A 85 -85.58 115.30 113.11
N PHE A 86 -85.71 116.61 113.02
CA PHE A 86 -85.65 117.51 114.18
C PHE A 86 -86.92 118.37 114.24
N ASN A 87 -87.57 118.47 115.40
CA ASN A 87 -88.69 119.40 115.60
C ASN A 87 -88.14 120.77 116.00
N ASN A 88 -88.21 121.70 115.05
CA ASN A 88 -87.72 123.07 115.24
C ASN A 88 -88.74 123.97 115.96
N GLY A 89 -89.98 123.50 116.17
CA GLY A 89 -91.07 124.22 116.83
C GLY A 89 -91.09 124.09 118.36
N ASP A 90 -91.94 124.91 118.98
CA ASP A 90 -92.21 125.07 120.41
C ASP A 90 -93.49 124.34 120.87
N GLN A 91 -94.02 123.47 120.01
CA GLN A 91 -95.09 122.51 120.31
C GLN A 91 -94.70 121.13 119.76
N ALA A 92 -95.21 120.07 120.38
CA ALA A 92 -94.98 118.71 119.89
C ALA A 92 -95.69 118.49 118.54
N THR A 93 -94.95 117.98 117.55
CA THR A 93 -95.51 117.56 116.26
C THR A 93 -95.84 116.09 116.33
N THR A 94 -97.13 115.75 116.26
CA THR A 94 -97.63 114.39 116.39
C THR A 94 -97.86 113.73 115.02
N ASN A 95 -98.05 112.42 115.00
CA ASN A 95 -98.32 111.63 113.79
C ASN A 95 -97.30 111.83 112.65
N VAL A 96 -96.02 111.99 112.99
CA VAL A 96 -94.93 112.04 112.02
C VAL A 96 -94.74 110.64 111.42
N THR A 97 -94.71 110.59 110.09
CA THR A 97 -94.54 109.39 109.28
C THR A 97 -93.34 109.53 108.37
N ILE A 98 -92.42 108.58 108.43
CA ILE A 98 -91.20 108.48 107.61
C ILE A 98 -91.43 107.35 106.61
N PHE A 99 -91.23 107.62 105.32
CA PHE A 99 -91.27 106.63 104.26
C PHE A 99 -89.99 106.70 103.43
N ASP A 100 -89.31 105.58 103.26
CA ASP A 100 -88.04 105.50 102.56
C ASP A 100 -87.97 104.24 101.70
N THR A 101 -87.74 104.36 100.39
CA THR A 101 -87.72 103.20 99.48
C THR A 101 -86.29 102.70 99.30
N LEU A 102 -86.07 101.40 99.49
CA LEU A 102 -84.76 100.77 99.37
C LEU A 102 -84.23 100.85 97.92
N PRO A 103 -82.92 101.08 97.71
CA PRO A 103 -82.33 101.18 96.36
C PRO A 103 -82.37 99.85 95.59
N ALA A 104 -82.57 99.93 94.27
CA ALA A 104 -82.37 98.80 93.37
C ALA A 104 -80.92 98.27 93.43
N ASN A 105 -80.71 96.99 93.09
CA ASN A 105 -79.43 96.28 93.18
C ASN A 105 -78.84 96.17 94.60
N THR A 106 -79.64 96.51 95.61
CA THR A 106 -79.31 96.28 97.01
C THR A 106 -80.34 95.38 97.67
N THR A 107 -79.89 94.67 98.70
CA THR A 107 -80.73 93.83 99.54
C THR A 107 -80.70 94.38 100.96
N PHE A 108 -81.86 94.66 101.56
CA PHE A 108 -81.95 95.10 102.96
C PHE A 108 -81.26 94.13 103.90
N VAL A 109 -80.55 94.64 104.91
CA VAL A 109 -80.00 93.80 105.97
C VAL A 109 -80.99 93.72 107.13
N PRO A 110 -81.62 92.55 107.39
CA PRO A 110 -82.58 92.40 108.47
C PRO A 110 -81.98 92.74 109.85
N GLY A 111 -82.76 93.40 110.71
CA GLY A 111 -82.34 93.81 112.05
C GLY A 111 -81.39 95.02 112.10
N SER A 112 -81.05 95.62 110.94
CA SER A 112 -80.20 96.81 110.89
C SER A 112 -80.93 98.12 111.22
N ILE A 113 -82.26 98.09 111.32
CA ILE A 113 -83.05 99.29 111.58
C ILE A 113 -83.03 99.67 113.06
N ASP A 114 -82.73 100.94 113.36
CA ASP A 114 -82.81 101.50 114.71
C ASP A 114 -83.50 102.86 114.68
N VAL A 115 -84.39 103.10 115.65
CA VAL A 115 -85.21 104.33 115.75
C VAL A 115 -85.09 104.91 117.15
N LEU A 116 -84.61 106.16 117.27
CA LEU A 116 -84.31 106.82 118.54
C LEU A 116 -84.93 108.22 118.61
N PRO A 117 -85.58 108.62 119.73
CA PRO A 117 -85.98 107.78 120.85
C PRO A 117 -87.00 106.68 120.44
N PRO A 118 -87.08 105.56 121.19
CA PRO A 118 -87.85 104.39 120.77
C PRO A 118 -89.34 104.73 120.57
N SER A 119 -89.81 104.59 119.34
CA SER A 119 -91.21 104.79 118.93
C SER A 119 -91.89 103.42 118.69
N PRO A 120 -93.15 103.22 119.12
CA PRO A 120 -93.74 101.89 119.19
C PRO A 120 -94.11 101.24 117.85
N ASP A 121 -94.20 101.96 116.73
CA ASP A 121 -94.63 101.39 115.44
C ASP A 121 -93.70 101.74 114.26
N TRP A 122 -92.92 100.75 113.81
CA TRP A 122 -92.24 100.76 112.52
C TRP A 122 -92.48 99.45 111.77
N SER A 123 -92.46 99.51 110.44
CA SER A 123 -92.53 98.33 109.58
C SER A 123 -91.58 98.48 108.40
N VAL A 124 -90.98 97.37 107.98
CA VAL A 124 -90.29 97.29 106.69
C VAL A 124 -91.25 96.59 105.73
N GLY A 125 -91.85 97.36 104.83
CA GLY A 125 -92.64 96.84 103.71
C GLY A 125 -91.73 96.29 102.63
N THR A 126 -92.31 95.60 101.64
CA THR A 126 -91.56 95.11 100.46
C THR A 126 -90.91 96.27 99.72
N GLY A 127 -89.62 96.48 99.95
CA GLY A 127 -88.82 97.51 99.28
C GLY A 127 -88.90 98.91 99.91
N SER A 128 -89.52 99.09 101.08
CA SER A 128 -89.53 100.39 101.75
C SER A 128 -89.60 100.29 103.27
N ILE A 129 -89.05 101.28 103.94
CA ILE A 129 -89.07 101.47 105.38
C ILE A 129 -90.14 102.52 105.68
N LEU A 130 -91.07 102.17 106.56
CA LEU A 130 -92.18 103.01 106.96
C LEU A 130 -92.24 103.06 108.49
N VAL A 131 -91.99 104.24 109.06
CA VAL A 131 -92.08 104.51 110.50
C VAL A 131 -93.23 105.48 110.72
N GLN A 132 -94.22 105.15 111.55
CA GLN A 132 -95.48 105.92 111.68
C GLN A 132 -95.78 106.30 113.12
N GLY A 133 -96.69 107.26 113.30
CA GLY A 133 -97.23 107.63 114.62
C GLY A 133 -96.21 108.32 115.53
N ILE A 134 -95.07 108.76 115.00
CA ILE A 134 -94.02 109.38 115.80
C ILE A 134 -94.52 110.73 116.32
N THR A 135 -94.36 110.97 117.62
CA THR A 135 -94.48 112.31 118.19
C THR A 135 -93.08 112.84 118.44
N VAL A 136 -92.72 113.93 117.77
CA VAL A 136 -91.48 114.65 118.03
C VAL A 136 -91.83 115.81 118.94
N THR A 137 -91.44 115.74 120.21
CA THR A 137 -91.66 116.83 121.17
C THR A 137 -90.89 118.08 120.76
N ASP A 138 -91.22 119.21 121.34
CA ASP A 138 -90.54 120.48 121.08
C ASP A 138 -89.03 120.34 121.26
N GLN A 139 -88.25 120.87 120.31
CA GLN A 139 -86.78 120.82 120.31
C GLN A 139 -86.16 119.41 120.41
N ALA A 140 -86.89 118.34 120.08
CA ALA A 140 -86.36 116.97 120.06
C ALA A 140 -85.99 116.49 118.65
N LEU A 141 -85.10 115.50 118.58
CA LEU A 141 -84.72 114.83 117.33
C LEU A 141 -85.14 113.36 117.35
N VAL A 142 -85.49 112.84 116.18
CA VAL A 142 -85.70 111.42 115.90
C VAL A 142 -84.75 110.98 114.78
N THR A 143 -84.02 109.90 114.98
CA THR A 143 -83.16 109.28 113.96
C THR A 143 -83.64 107.90 113.60
N VAL A 144 -83.57 107.55 112.31
CA VAL A 144 -83.77 106.21 111.77
C VAL A 144 -82.52 105.80 111.00
N THR A 145 -81.85 104.74 111.42
CA THR A 145 -80.71 104.15 110.70
C THR A 145 -81.06 102.78 110.16
N TYR A 146 -80.51 102.35 109.02
CA TYR A 146 -80.63 100.98 108.47
C TYR A 146 -79.59 100.67 107.39
N ALA A 147 -79.36 99.40 107.05
CA ALA A 147 -78.35 99.00 106.07
C ALA A 147 -78.88 98.12 104.92
N VAL A 148 -78.17 98.11 103.79
CA VAL A 148 -78.38 97.28 102.61
C VAL A 148 -77.05 96.69 102.10
N THR A 149 -77.07 95.62 101.31
CA THR A 149 -75.88 95.01 100.67
C THR A 149 -76.01 95.02 99.15
N VAL A 150 -74.96 95.38 98.40
CA VAL A 150 -74.93 95.34 96.93
C VAL A 150 -74.93 93.89 96.46
N ASN A 151 -75.75 93.55 95.46
CA ASN A 151 -75.86 92.18 94.96
C ASN A 151 -74.51 91.64 94.40
N PRO A 152 -74.25 90.31 94.40
CA PRO A 152 -72.94 89.73 94.05
C PRO A 152 -72.55 89.82 92.56
N VAL A 153 -73.52 90.01 91.68
CA VAL A 153 -73.30 90.13 90.23
C VAL A 153 -73.89 91.45 89.78
N VAL A 154 -73.04 92.47 89.76
CA VAL A 154 -73.40 93.81 89.33
C VAL A 154 -72.34 94.28 88.34
N ALA A 155 -72.79 94.86 87.22
CA ALA A 155 -71.88 95.35 86.20
C ALA A 155 -71.05 96.52 86.74
N ASN A 156 -69.79 96.57 86.32
CA ASN A 156 -68.88 97.68 86.58
C ASN A 156 -69.54 99.02 86.16
N GLY A 157 -69.59 100.00 87.07
CA GLY A 157 -70.15 101.35 86.88
C GLY A 157 -71.60 101.57 87.33
N THR A 158 -72.26 100.62 88.00
CA THR A 158 -73.68 100.75 88.40
C THR A 158 -73.88 101.71 89.58
N GLU A 159 -74.81 102.69 89.49
CA GLU A 159 -75.20 103.65 90.55
C GLU A 159 -76.30 103.11 91.50
N ILE A 160 -76.18 103.36 92.81
CA ILE A 160 -77.10 102.99 93.90
C ILE A 160 -77.64 104.27 94.56
N ILE A 161 -78.93 104.59 94.36
CA ILE A 161 -79.56 105.87 94.80
C ILE A 161 -80.66 105.61 95.84
N ASN A 162 -80.71 106.41 96.92
CA ASN A 162 -81.67 106.22 98.02
C ASN A 162 -82.35 107.53 98.51
N THR A 163 -83.69 107.56 98.71
CA THR A 163 -84.47 108.78 99.08
C THR A 163 -85.51 108.54 100.18
N ALA A 164 -85.46 109.29 101.28
CA ALA A 164 -86.46 109.28 102.35
C ALA A 164 -87.39 110.51 102.30
N SER A 165 -88.67 110.34 102.66
CA SER A 165 -89.70 111.37 102.78
C SER A 165 -90.38 111.32 104.15
N VAL A 166 -90.74 112.46 104.71
CA VAL A 166 -91.36 112.62 106.03
C VAL A 166 -92.60 113.49 105.90
N THR A 167 -93.68 113.07 106.54
CA THR A 167 -94.99 113.74 106.56
C THR A 167 -95.53 113.81 107.98
N SER A 168 -96.47 114.73 108.25
CA SER A 168 -97.25 114.79 109.50
C SER A 168 -98.59 115.44 109.20
N THR A 169 -99.61 115.19 110.02
CA THR A 169 -100.91 115.88 109.92
C THR A 169 -100.80 117.39 110.17
N GLU A 170 -99.77 117.81 110.90
CA GLU A 170 -99.50 119.23 111.21
C GLU A 170 -98.52 119.88 110.22
N LEU A 171 -98.02 119.12 109.23
CA LEU A 171 -97.20 119.63 108.14
C LEU A 171 -98.04 119.74 106.87
N ALA A 172 -98.13 120.95 106.32
CA ALA A 172 -98.87 121.20 105.08
C ALA A 172 -98.26 120.46 103.87
N ASP A 173 -96.93 120.24 103.87
CA ASP A 173 -96.21 119.54 102.79
C ASP A 173 -95.14 118.55 103.34
N PRO A 174 -94.91 117.40 102.67
CA PRO A 174 -93.83 116.46 103.00
C PRO A 174 -92.44 117.06 102.84
N THR A 175 -91.45 116.62 103.62
CA THR A 175 -90.02 116.96 103.45
C THR A 175 -89.21 115.71 103.10
N SER A 176 -88.21 115.78 102.22
CA SER A 176 -87.43 114.60 101.77
C SER A 176 -85.92 114.85 101.60
N ALA A 177 -85.10 113.79 101.61
CA ALA A 177 -83.63 113.81 101.39
C ALA A 177 -83.08 112.55 100.66
N THR A 178 -82.04 112.70 99.81
CA THR A 178 -81.48 111.67 98.88
C THR A 178 -79.94 111.53 98.95
N VAL A 179 -79.37 110.35 98.64
CA VAL A 179 -77.91 110.05 98.51
C VAL A 179 -77.60 108.97 97.43
N THR A 180 -76.39 108.94 96.81
CA THR A 180 -75.97 108.04 95.69
C THR A 180 -74.54 107.45 95.81
N ASP A 181 -74.30 106.17 95.43
CA ASP A 181 -73.01 105.41 95.43
C ASP A 181 -72.74 104.62 94.08
N ILE A 182 -71.50 104.24 93.67
CA ILE A 182 -71.16 103.55 92.36
C ILE A 182 -70.30 102.25 92.51
N VAL A 183 -70.58 101.17 91.76
CA VAL A 183 -69.95 99.82 91.85
C VAL A 183 -68.78 99.53 90.86
N VAL A 184 -67.69 98.80 91.24
CA VAL A 184 -66.56 98.37 90.36
C VAL A 184 -66.26 96.84 90.37
N ALA A 185 -65.99 96.19 89.20
CA ALA A 185 -65.72 94.72 89.08
C ALA A 185 -64.53 94.33 88.15
N GLU A 186 -63.64 93.40 88.59
CA GLU A 186 -62.33 93.01 87.96
C GLU A 186 -62.00 91.49 88.09
N ALA A 187 -61.53 90.81 87.03
CA ALA A 187 -61.13 89.38 87.05
C ALA A 187 -59.84 89.11 86.22
N ASP A 188 -58.89 88.31 86.70
CA ASP A 188 -57.53 88.11 86.11
C ASP A 188 -57.37 86.65 85.67
N LEU A 189 -57.41 86.37 84.37
CA LEU A 189 -57.27 85.02 83.83
C LEU A 189 -55.80 84.67 83.57
N SER A 190 -55.46 83.38 83.52
CA SER A 190 -54.15 82.91 83.04
C SER A 190 -54.27 81.51 82.43
N LEU A 191 -53.35 81.17 81.51
CA LEU A 191 -53.35 79.92 80.76
C LEU A 191 -52.00 79.18 80.86
N SER A 192 -52.04 77.86 81.02
CA SER A 192 -50.86 76.99 80.88
C SER A 192 -51.16 75.77 80.00
N LYS A 193 -50.14 75.26 79.29
CA LYS A 193 -50.29 74.20 78.28
C LYS A 193 -49.17 73.16 78.34
N SER A 194 -49.52 71.88 78.24
CA SER A 194 -48.58 70.74 78.18
C SER A 194 -49.02 69.69 77.17
N GLY A 195 -48.09 68.88 76.64
CA GLY A 195 -48.35 67.78 75.71
C GLY A 195 -47.68 66.46 76.14
N SER A 196 -48.41 65.34 76.08
CA SER A 196 -47.92 64.01 76.47
C SER A 196 -48.53 62.90 75.59
N PRO A 197 -47.76 61.87 75.18
CA PRO A 197 -46.34 61.64 75.47
C PRO A 197 -45.39 62.57 74.68
N ASN A 198 -44.20 62.82 75.22
CA ASN A 198 -43.12 63.58 74.57
C ASN A 198 -41.77 62.91 74.88
N PRO A 199 -41.11 62.23 73.91
CA PRO A 199 -41.45 62.13 72.49
C PRO A 199 -42.64 61.18 72.20
N VAL A 200 -43.28 61.34 71.03
CA VAL A 200 -44.35 60.48 70.48
C VAL A 200 -43.94 59.93 69.11
N LEU A 201 -44.49 58.80 68.67
CA LEU A 201 -44.23 58.27 67.31
C LEU A 201 -45.25 58.82 66.30
N VAL A 202 -44.86 58.93 65.03
CA VAL A 202 -45.81 59.25 63.93
C VAL A 202 -46.94 58.22 63.91
N GLY A 203 -48.18 58.70 63.87
CA GLY A 203 -49.38 57.88 63.89
C GLY A 203 -49.88 57.46 65.29
N ASP A 204 -49.12 57.72 66.37
CA ASP A 204 -49.56 57.47 67.75
C ASP A 204 -50.27 58.71 68.34
N SER A 205 -51.12 58.53 69.34
CA SER A 205 -51.90 59.64 69.94
C SER A 205 -51.08 60.55 70.86
N LEU A 206 -51.22 61.87 70.71
CA LEU A 206 -50.66 62.94 71.54
C LEU A 206 -51.80 63.73 72.21
N THR A 207 -51.73 63.94 73.52
CA THR A 207 -52.75 64.69 74.29
C THR A 207 -52.20 66.01 74.81
N TYR A 208 -52.87 67.12 74.50
CA TYR A 208 -52.65 68.42 75.12
C TYR A 208 -53.56 68.64 76.32
N SER A 209 -53.02 69.24 77.39
CA SER A 209 -53.79 69.71 78.56
C SER A 209 -53.61 71.21 78.72
N LEU A 210 -54.71 71.97 78.70
CA LEU A 210 -54.78 73.42 78.88
C LEU A 210 -55.43 73.73 80.23
N THR A 211 -54.75 74.46 81.11
CA THR A 211 -55.30 74.84 82.42
C THR A 211 -55.49 76.35 82.51
N ILE A 212 -56.73 76.76 82.78
CA ILE A 212 -57.19 78.15 82.90
C ILE A 212 -57.39 78.48 84.37
N THR A 213 -56.92 79.63 84.86
CA THR A 213 -57.08 80.05 86.27
C THR A 213 -57.56 81.50 86.35
N ASN A 214 -58.53 81.81 87.21
CA ASN A 214 -58.93 83.19 87.54
C ASN A 214 -58.33 83.61 88.89
N ALA A 215 -57.28 84.43 88.89
CA ALA A 215 -56.65 84.99 90.09
C ALA A 215 -57.28 86.31 90.58
N GLY A 216 -58.23 86.88 89.82
CA GLY A 216 -58.82 88.17 90.15
C GLY A 216 -59.87 88.10 91.25
N PRO A 217 -60.20 89.23 91.91
CA PRO A 217 -61.13 89.25 93.04
C PRO A 217 -62.60 89.03 92.66
N SER A 218 -62.96 89.19 91.39
CA SER A 218 -64.35 89.00 90.89
C SER A 218 -64.48 87.73 90.04
N VAL A 219 -65.73 87.29 89.85
CA VAL A 219 -66.06 86.17 88.98
C VAL A 219 -65.82 86.54 87.51
N ALA A 220 -65.09 85.70 86.76
CA ALA A 220 -64.93 85.82 85.31
C ALA A 220 -66.10 85.10 84.62
N ALA A 221 -66.94 85.84 83.88
CA ALA A 221 -68.04 85.26 83.13
C ALA A 221 -67.69 85.06 81.65
N ASN A 222 -68.26 84.01 81.04
CA ASN A 222 -68.09 83.65 79.63
C ASN A 222 -66.63 83.42 79.21
N VAL A 223 -65.89 82.66 80.02
CA VAL A 223 -64.51 82.26 79.75
C VAL A 223 -64.47 81.34 78.52
N VAL A 224 -63.64 81.69 77.54
CA VAL A 224 -63.42 80.93 76.30
C VAL A 224 -61.93 80.71 76.09
N VAL A 225 -61.53 79.47 75.81
CA VAL A 225 -60.16 79.10 75.40
C VAL A 225 -60.15 78.66 73.94
N THR A 226 -59.15 79.11 73.17
CA THR A 226 -58.94 78.75 71.77
C THR A 226 -57.55 78.17 71.55
N ASP A 227 -57.43 77.09 70.77
CA ASP A 227 -56.20 76.35 70.50
C ASP A 227 -56.00 76.16 69.00
N THR A 228 -54.85 76.56 68.45
CA THR A 228 -54.56 76.47 67.02
C THR A 228 -53.65 75.27 66.74
N LEU A 229 -54.24 74.21 66.20
CA LEU A 229 -53.54 72.96 65.88
C LEU A 229 -52.57 73.14 64.70
N PRO A 230 -51.34 72.60 64.80
CA PRO A 230 -50.40 72.57 63.68
C PRO A 230 -50.92 71.73 62.49
N SER A 231 -50.55 72.07 61.27
CA SER A 231 -50.96 71.33 60.06
C SER A 231 -50.42 69.90 59.98
N THR A 232 -49.44 69.55 60.82
CA THR A 232 -48.78 68.23 60.89
C THR A 232 -49.40 67.31 61.95
N VAL A 233 -50.57 67.67 62.49
CA VAL A 233 -51.41 66.77 63.29
C VAL A 233 -52.78 66.63 62.65
N SER A 234 -53.38 65.46 62.87
CA SER A 234 -54.81 65.26 62.67
C SER A 234 -55.53 65.41 64.01
N PHE A 235 -56.66 66.11 64.01
CA PHE A 235 -57.50 66.23 65.19
C PHE A 235 -58.16 64.89 65.52
N GLY A 236 -58.06 64.46 66.78
CA GLY A 236 -58.72 63.27 67.29
C GLY A 236 -60.01 63.62 68.01
N ALA A 237 -59.90 64.17 69.22
CA ALA A 237 -61.05 64.50 70.05
C ALA A 237 -60.74 65.59 71.08
N ALA A 238 -61.74 66.43 71.40
CA ALA A 238 -61.69 67.40 72.49
C ALA A 238 -63.09 67.53 73.12
N PRO A 239 -63.36 66.90 74.28
CA PRO A 239 -64.68 66.94 74.91
C PRO A 239 -65.10 68.37 75.27
N GLY A 240 -66.32 68.77 74.91
CA GLY A 240 -66.87 70.11 75.21
C GLY A 240 -66.34 71.25 74.33
N CYS A 241 -65.55 70.93 73.31
CA CYS A 241 -64.98 71.88 72.36
C CYS A 241 -65.52 71.66 70.95
N ASN A 242 -65.42 72.68 70.11
CA ASN A 242 -65.70 72.58 68.68
C ASN A 242 -64.41 72.83 67.88
N GLU A 243 -64.09 71.94 66.94
CA GLU A 243 -62.97 72.10 66.00
C GLU A 243 -63.51 72.58 64.65
N SER A 244 -62.86 73.59 64.09
CA SER A 244 -63.15 74.05 62.73
C SER A 244 -61.91 74.69 62.11
N GLY A 245 -61.38 74.07 61.05
CA GLY A 245 -60.31 74.65 60.23
C GLY A 245 -58.95 74.70 60.92
N GLY A 246 -58.66 73.75 61.82
CA GLY A 246 -57.41 73.69 62.59
C GLY A 246 -57.44 74.51 63.87
N VAL A 247 -58.60 75.06 64.26
CA VAL A 247 -58.77 75.81 65.51
C VAL A 247 -59.81 75.12 66.37
N VAL A 248 -59.45 74.78 67.61
CA VAL A 248 -60.31 74.18 68.63
C VAL A 248 -60.74 75.26 69.62
N THR A 249 -62.04 75.52 69.71
CA THR A 249 -62.61 76.51 70.62
C THR A 249 -63.46 75.84 71.70
N CYS A 250 -63.20 76.15 72.96
CA CYS A 250 -63.87 75.55 74.11
C CYS A 250 -64.49 76.64 75.01
N ALA A 251 -65.79 76.53 75.27
CA ALA A 251 -66.48 77.41 76.21
C ALA A 251 -66.34 76.85 77.63
N VAL A 252 -65.60 77.53 78.49
CA VAL A 252 -65.35 77.14 79.89
C VAL A 252 -66.48 77.63 80.81
N GLY A 253 -67.13 78.74 80.46
CA GLY A 253 -68.30 79.25 81.20
C GLY A 253 -67.91 80.26 82.28
N THR A 254 -68.41 80.11 83.51
CA THR A 254 -68.11 81.03 84.62
C THR A 254 -66.99 80.47 85.49
N LEU A 255 -65.94 81.26 85.74
CA LEU A 255 -64.82 80.89 86.59
C LEU A 255 -64.76 81.79 87.83
N ASN A 256 -65.01 81.20 89.00
CA ASN A 256 -64.99 81.93 90.28
C ASN A 256 -63.58 82.45 90.61
N SER A 257 -63.50 83.47 91.47
CA SER A 257 -62.22 83.95 92.00
C SER A 257 -61.44 82.80 92.65
N GLY A 258 -60.17 82.66 92.28
CA GLY A 258 -59.26 81.61 92.75
C GLY A 258 -59.47 80.22 92.13
N ALA A 259 -60.43 80.04 91.21
CA ALA A 259 -60.72 78.74 90.61
C ALA A 259 -59.89 78.49 89.33
N SER A 260 -59.65 77.20 89.04
CA SER A 260 -59.02 76.75 87.80
C SER A 260 -59.83 75.63 87.14
N GLU A 261 -59.77 75.54 85.81
CA GLU A 261 -60.40 74.49 84.99
C GLU A 261 -59.40 73.95 83.96
N THR A 262 -59.53 72.68 83.56
CA THR A 262 -58.63 72.02 82.61
C THR A 262 -59.37 71.43 81.41
N VAL A 263 -58.85 71.67 80.21
CA VAL A 263 -59.37 71.17 78.94
C VAL A 263 -58.33 70.27 78.26
N THR A 264 -58.76 69.13 77.70
CA THR A 264 -57.86 68.16 77.02
C THR A 264 -58.17 68.01 75.54
N LEU A 265 -57.14 68.00 74.69
CA LEU A 265 -57.23 67.82 73.23
C LEU A 265 -56.34 66.65 72.79
N VAL A 266 -56.91 65.65 72.15
CA VAL A 266 -56.16 64.51 71.58
C VAL A 266 -55.95 64.74 70.09
N VAL A 267 -54.71 64.60 69.63
CA VAL A 267 -54.29 64.74 68.23
C VAL A 267 -53.38 63.58 67.83
N THR A 268 -53.21 63.33 66.54
CA THR A 268 -52.28 62.31 66.03
C THR A 268 -51.28 62.97 65.08
N PRO A 269 -49.96 63.00 65.41
CA PRO A 269 -48.94 63.54 64.51
C PRO A 269 -48.82 62.72 63.23
N THR A 270 -48.80 63.40 62.09
CA THR A 270 -48.71 62.78 60.75
C THR A 270 -47.31 62.90 60.14
N LEU A 271 -46.43 63.70 60.75
CA LEU A 271 -45.06 63.93 60.29
C LEU A 271 -44.08 63.99 61.46
N ALA A 272 -42.93 63.34 61.31
CA ALA A 272 -41.85 63.39 62.30
C ALA A 272 -41.21 64.79 62.34
N GLY A 273 -40.77 65.23 63.52
CA GLY A 273 -40.20 66.56 63.72
C GLY A 273 -40.52 67.17 65.09
N ILE A 274 -40.30 68.47 65.23
CA ILE A 274 -40.72 69.23 66.42
C ILE A 274 -42.06 69.89 66.12
N LEU A 275 -43.05 69.63 66.97
CA LEU A 275 -44.39 70.15 66.84
C LEU A 275 -44.66 71.18 67.93
N THR A 276 -45.04 72.40 67.54
CA THR A 276 -45.33 73.52 68.45
C THR A 276 -46.82 73.84 68.41
N ASN A 277 -47.51 73.77 69.55
CA ASN A 277 -48.95 74.09 69.64
C ASN A 277 -49.19 75.33 70.52
N LEU A 278 -50.14 76.19 70.15
CA LEU A 278 -50.44 77.48 70.79
C LEU A 278 -51.93 77.58 71.17
N ALA A 279 -52.20 78.11 72.36
CA ALA A 279 -53.55 78.40 72.84
C ALA A 279 -53.65 79.75 73.56
N THR A 280 -54.86 80.29 73.64
CA THR A 280 -55.19 81.60 74.22
C THR A 280 -56.51 81.55 75.01
N VAL A 281 -56.70 82.38 76.04
CA VAL A 281 -57.94 82.45 76.87
C VAL A 281 -58.48 83.88 77.01
N SER A 282 -59.80 84.05 77.16
CA SER A 282 -60.46 85.36 77.31
C SER A 282 -61.76 85.30 78.14
N SER A 283 -62.20 86.42 78.71
CA SER A 283 -63.53 86.59 79.37
C SER A 283 -64.15 87.98 79.12
N ALA A 284 -65.38 88.20 79.61
CA ALA A 284 -66.07 89.50 79.52
C ALA A 284 -65.70 90.52 80.62
N ALA A 285 -65.02 90.09 81.69
CA ALA A 285 -64.57 90.98 82.76
C ALA A 285 -63.27 91.71 82.34
N ASN A 286 -62.99 92.87 82.96
CA ASN A 286 -61.71 93.54 82.74
C ASN A 286 -60.60 92.70 83.39
N ASP A 287 -59.62 92.32 82.56
CA ASP A 287 -58.44 91.57 82.96
C ASP A 287 -57.23 92.51 83.14
N PRO A 288 -56.69 92.63 84.37
CA PRO A 288 -55.57 93.50 84.65
C PRO A 288 -54.22 92.99 84.09
N ASP A 289 -54.08 91.71 83.73
CA ASP A 289 -52.84 91.16 83.16
C ASP A 289 -53.10 90.26 81.94
N ASN A 290 -53.25 90.86 80.76
CA ASN A 290 -53.44 90.07 79.54
C ASN A 290 -52.21 89.23 79.10
N ASN A 291 -51.03 89.38 79.70
CA ASN A 291 -49.81 88.71 79.20
C ASN A 291 -49.73 87.23 79.56
N ASN A 292 -50.52 86.79 80.54
CA ASN A 292 -50.58 85.41 81.02
C ASN A 292 -51.70 84.59 80.32
N ASN A 293 -52.39 85.18 79.35
CA ASN A 293 -53.55 84.59 78.69
C ASN A 293 -53.21 83.70 77.48
N ASP A 294 -51.92 83.62 77.10
CA ASP A 294 -51.42 82.78 76.01
C ASP A 294 -50.49 81.68 76.55
N ALA A 295 -50.55 80.47 75.97
CA ALA A 295 -49.66 79.36 76.32
C ALA A 295 -49.26 78.53 75.10
N SER A 296 -47.98 78.16 75.01
CA SER A 296 -47.45 77.27 73.96
C SER A 296 -46.72 76.06 74.54
N THR A 297 -46.65 74.97 73.78
CA THR A 297 -45.90 73.77 74.17
C THR A 297 -45.28 73.10 72.93
N THR A 298 -44.14 72.43 73.11
CA THR A 298 -43.46 71.69 72.04
C THR A 298 -43.42 70.19 72.33
N THR A 299 -43.48 69.36 71.29
CA THR A 299 -43.41 67.89 71.38
C THR A 299 -42.52 67.35 70.27
N THR A 300 -41.62 66.43 70.60
CA THR A 300 -40.79 65.72 69.62
C THR A 300 -41.54 64.51 69.06
N VAL A 301 -41.60 64.39 67.74
CA VAL A 301 -42.25 63.30 67.01
C VAL A 301 -41.19 62.47 66.27
N ASN A 302 -41.05 61.20 66.64
CA ASN A 302 -40.09 60.25 66.05
C ASN A 302 -40.75 59.42 64.92
N PRO A 303 -40.00 59.05 63.85
CA PRO A 303 -40.54 58.27 62.73
C PRO A 303 -40.80 56.79 63.08
N LYS A 304 -41.71 56.16 62.35
CA LYS A 304 -42.13 54.75 62.49
C LYS A 304 -42.35 54.11 61.11
N ALA A 305 -41.61 53.05 60.79
CA ALA A 305 -41.71 52.30 59.53
C ALA A 305 -42.23 50.87 59.79
N ASP A 306 -42.55 50.09 58.76
CA ASP A 306 -42.92 48.66 58.84
C ASP A 306 -42.44 48.01 57.55
N LEU A 307 -41.33 47.29 57.61
CA LEU A 307 -40.78 46.58 56.45
C LEU A 307 -41.35 45.16 56.41
N VAL A 308 -41.55 44.64 55.21
CA VAL A 308 -41.90 43.23 55.01
C VAL A 308 -41.11 42.69 53.83
N ILE A 309 -40.64 41.45 53.95
CA ILE A 309 -39.97 40.74 52.85
C ILE A 309 -40.75 39.47 52.49
N SER A 310 -40.86 39.19 51.19
CA SER A 310 -41.35 37.92 50.65
C SER A 310 -40.28 37.32 49.73
N LYS A 311 -40.13 36.01 49.79
CA LYS A 311 -39.20 35.23 48.99
C LYS A 311 -39.96 34.07 48.33
N ILE A 312 -39.78 33.90 47.02
CA ILE A 312 -40.33 32.79 46.25
C ILE A 312 -39.27 32.23 45.31
N ASP A 313 -39.46 31.01 44.81
CA ASP A 313 -38.53 30.30 43.94
C ASP A 313 -39.17 29.80 42.63
N GLU A 314 -38.35 29.67 41.58
CA GLU A 314 -38.72 29.03 40.32
C GLU A 314 -37.47 28.41 39.65
N PRO A 315 -37.53 27.17 39.15
CA PRO A 315 -38.65 26.23 39.16
C PRO A 315 -38.82 25.46 40.50
N GLU A 316 -40.04 25.03 40.81
CA GLU A 316 -40.41 24.18 41.97
C GLU A 316 -41.25 22.97 41.48
N PRO A 317 -40.77 21.70 41.62
CA PRO A 317 -39.44 21.29 42.08
C PRO A 317 -38.32 21.64 41.09
N VAL A 318 -37.10 21.89 41.61
CA VAL A 318 -35.88 22.03 40.81
C VAL A 318 -35.20 20.67 40.59
N ILE A 319 -34.50 20.49 39.46
CA ILE A 319 -33.65 19.31 39.23
C ILE A 319 -32.23 19.59 39.75
N ALA A 320 -31.66 18.68 40.53
CA ALA A 320 -30.28 18.81 41.01
C ALA A 320 -29.30 18.96 39.83
N GLY A 321 -28.43 19.96 39.87
CA GLY A 321 -27.53 20.33 38.77
C GLY A 321 -28.02 21.48 37.89
N GLU A 322 -29.31 21.85 37.96
CA GLU A 322 -29.88 22.97 37.21
C GLU A 322 -29.86 24.28 38.03
N THR A 323 -30.36 25.36 37.42
CA THR A 323 -30.46 26.68 38.05
C THR A 323 -31.81 26.89 38.72
N ILE A 324 -31.78 27.53 39.89
CA ILE A 324 -32.96 28.04 40.59
C ILE A 324 -32.88 29.56 40.69
N THR A 325 -34.04 30.22 40.55
CA THR A 325 -34.17 31.67 40.72
C THR A 325 -35.02 31.97 41.96
N TYR A 326 -34.47 32.72 42.92
CA TYR A 326 -35.24 33.30 44.01
C TYR A 326 -35.62 34.74 43.69
N THR A 327 -36.88 35.11 43.93
CA THR A 327 -37.36 36.50 43.84
C THR A 327 -37.68 37.02 45.23
N LEU A 328 -36.99 38.07 45.66
CA LEU A 328 -37.22 38.81 46.90
C LEU A 328 -38.05 40.06 46.62
N THR A 329 -39.10 40.30 47.39
CA THR A 329 -39.91 41.53 47.33
C THR A 329 -39.96 42.18 48.70
N VAL A 330 -39.52 43.44 48.79
CA VAL A 330 -39.48 44.22 50.03
C VAL A 330 -40.40 45.42 49.92
N THR A 331 -41.26 45.63 50.91
CA THR A 331 -42.22 46.74 50.96
C THR A 331 -42.16 47.49 52.29
N ASN A 332 -42.28 48.83 52.28
CA ASN A 332 -42.45 49.63 53.50
C ASN A 332 -43.94 50.01 53.69
N ASN A 333 -44.64 49.28 54.55
CA ASN A 333 -46.05 49.50 54.90
C ASN A 333 -46.26 50.55 56.01
N GLY A 334 -45.18 51.07 56.60
CA GLY A 334 -45.27 51.98 57.74
C GLY A 334 -45.62 53.42 57.34
N PRO A 335 -46.07 54.26 58.29
CA PRO A 335 -46.48 55.64 58.02
C PRO A 335 -45.32 56.61 57.79
N SER A 336 -44.06 56.21 58.02
CA SER A 336 -42.84 57.00 57.76
C SER A 336 -41.87 56.28 56.82
N PRO A 337 -40.99 57.01 56.11
CA PRO A 337 -39.89 56.39 55.37
C PRO A 337 -38.99 55.53 56.27
N ALA A 338 -38.61 54.35 55.78
CA ALA A 338 -37.61 53.49 56.40
C ALA A 338 -36.22 53.97 55.95
N ALA A 339 -35.35 54.35 56.89
CA ALA A 339 -33.99 54.80 56.60
C ALA A 339 -33.00 53.64 56.68
N ASP A 340 -31.92 53.73 55.90
CA ASP A 340 -30.81 52.77 55.87
C ASP A 340 -31.28 51.32 55.72
N VAL A 341 -32.12 51.07 54.71
CA VAL A 341 -32.70 49.74 54.51
C VAL A 341 -31.64 48.75 54.03
N VAL A 342 -31.45 47.65 54.75
CA VAL A 342 -30.48 46.60 54.42
C VAL A 342 -31.20 45.27 54.25
N ILE A 343 -31.04 44.65 53.08
CA ILE A 343 -31.53 43.31 52.77
C ILE A 343 -30.35 42.35 52.81
N SER A 344 -30.49 41.19 53.46
CA SER A 344 -29.48 40.14 53.48
C SER A 344 -30.08 38.77 53.18
N ASP A 345 -29.43 38.00 52.31
CA ASP A 345 -29.81 36.64 51.93
C ASP A 345 -28.56 35.75 51.96
N THR A 346 -28.58 34.63 52.67
CA THR A 346 -27.42 33.72 52.73
C THR A 346 -27.74 32.42 52.03
N LEU A 347 -27.14 32.23 50.86
CA LEU A 347 -27.33 30.99 50.11
C LEU A 347 -26.81 29.78 50.91
N PRO A 348 -27.55 28.66 50.99
CA PRO A 348 -27.06 27.41 51.56
C PRO A 348 -25.94 26.81 50.70
N LEU A 349 -25.04 26.02 51.31
CA LEU A 349 -23.87 25.41 50.65
C LEU A 349 -24.20 24.53 49.42
N SER A 350 -25.44 24.06 49.32
CA SER A 350 -25.97 23.31 48.17
C SER A 350 -26.19 24.18 46.92
N LEU A 351 -26.12 25.50 47.06
CA LEU A 351 -26.29 26.47 45.99
C LEU A 351 -24.99 27.22 45.73
N SER A 352 -24.72 27.49 44.45
CA SER A 352 -23.64 28.39 44.05
C SER A 352 -24.24 29.59 43.32
N LEU A 353 -23.87 30.80 43.73
CA LEU A 353 -24.38 32.00 43.10
C LEU A 353 -23.99 32.07 41.62
N GLN A 354 -24.98 32.28 40.74
CA GLN A 354 -24.76 32.55 39.33
C GLN A 354 -24.87 34.04 39.03
N SER A 355 -25.98 34.68 39.44
CA SER A 355 -26.18 36.11 39.22
C SER A 355 -27.21 36.69 40.18
N VAL A 356 -27.22 38.02 40.27
CA VAL A 356 -28.24 38.78 41.01
C VAL A 356 -28.67 39.98 40.17
N SER A 357 -29.94 40.37 40.30
CA SER A 357 -30.46 41.59 39.68
C SER A 357 -31.39 42.33 40.65
N PRO A 358 -31.19 43.64 40.90
CA PRO A 358 -30.08 44.46 40.42
C PRO A 358 -28.72 44.03 41.01
N ALA A 359 -27.64 44.22 40.23
CA ALA A 359 -26.27 43.81 40.56
C ALA A 359 -25.57 44.68 41.62
N THR A 360 -26.33 45.33 42.49
CA THR A 360 -25.86 46.30 43.49
C THR A 360 -25.57 45.68 44.86
N SER A 361 -25.73 44.37 45.02
CA SER A 361 -25.37 43.67 46.26
C SER A 361 -23.87 43.60 46.49
N THR A 362 -23.45 43.62 47.75
CA THR A 362 -22.13 43.13 48.16
C THR A 362 -22.22 41.64 48.52
N GLN A 363 -21.26 40.84 48.02
CA GLN A 363 -21.18 39.41 48.31
C GLN A 363 -20.01 39.14 49.26
N ASN A 364 -20.27 38.44 50.36
CA ASN A 364 -19.25 37.92 51.29
C ASN A 364 -19.47 36.42 51.52
N GLY A 365 -18.72 35.57 50.83
CA GLY A 365 -19.00 34.14 50.78
C GLY A 365 -20.34 33.86 50.09
N GLN A 366 -21.28 33.23 50.81
CA GLN A 366 -22.64 32.96 50.32
C GLN A 366 -23.67 34.03 50.73
N GLN A 367 -23.26 34.99 51.54
CA GLN A 367 -24.14 36.07 51.98
C GLN A 367 -24.15 37.20 50.95
N LEU A 368 -25.35 37.55 50.50
CA LEU A 368 -25.68 38.68 49.63
C LEU A 368 -26.28 39.78 50.50
N THR A 369 -25.82 41.02 50.30
CA THR A 369 -26.32 42.17 51.05
C THR A 369 -26.60 43.34 50.11
N TRP A 370 -27.83 43.85 50.11
CA TRP A 370 -28.20 45.11 49.42
C TRP A 370 -28.35 46.22 50.45
N ASN A 371 -27.52 47.26 50.34
CA ASN A 371 -27.64 48.47 51.15
C ASN A 371 -28.41 49.51 50.33
N LEU A 372 -29.68 49.70 50.69
CA LEU A 372 -30.53 50.73 50.13
C LEU A 372 -30.43 51.98 51.02
N SER A 373 -30.80 53.14 50.45
CA SER A 373 -30.91 54.37 51.23
C SER A 373 -32.24 54.38 51.99
N ASN A 374 -33.16 55.27 51.64
CA ASN A 374 -34.46 55.34 52.28
C ASN A 374 -35.52 54.69 51.36
N MET A 375 -36.41 53.86 51.93
CA MET A 375 -37.65 53.44 51.27
C MET A 375 -38.79 54.34 51.70
N SER A 376 -39.45 54.95 50.72
CA SER A 376 -40.63 55.79 50.91
C SER A 376 -41.82 54.97 51.42
N VAL A 377 -42.83 55.64 51.97
CA VAL A 377 -44.07 54.99 52.41
C VAL A 377 -44.76 54.34 51.20
N GLY A 378 -45.08 53.05 51.30
CA GLY A 378 -45.67 52.24 50.23
C GLY A 378 -44.72 51.83 49.10
N GLU A 379 -43.43 52.20 49.19
CA GLU A 379 -42.43 51.79 48.19
C GLU A 379 -42.23 50.26 48.24
N THR A 380 -42.08 49.64 47.07
CA THR A 380 -41.78 48.22 46.91
C THR A 380 -40.59 48.04 45.98
N GLN A 381 -39.63 47.21 46.37
CA GLN A 381 -38.46 46.86 45.55
C GLN A 381 -38.33 45.35 45.40
N THR A 382 -37.87 44.91 44.23
CA THR A 382 -37.74 43.48 43.90
C THR A 382 -36.30 43.15 43.50
N PHE A 383 -35.81 42.00 43.97
CA PHE A 383 -34.48 41.47 43.72
C PHE A 383 -34.59 40.02 43.25
N THR A 384 -33.72 39.61 42.36
CA THR A 384 -33.64 38.23 41.87
C THR A 384 -32.26 37.67 42.13
N ILE A 385 -32.20 36.40 42.55
CA ILE A 385 -30.97 35.65 42.81
C ILE A 385 -31.05 34.36 42.00
N VAL A 386 -30.20 34.23 40.98
CA VAL A 386 -30.06 32.99 40.22
C VAL A 386 -28.87 32.22 40.78
N ALA A 387 -29.09 30.96 41.14
CA ALA A 387 -28.06 30.08 41.70
C ALA A 387 -28.09 28.70 41.03
N ASN A 388 -26.93 28.05 40.86
CA ASN A 388 -26.86 26.66 40.42
C ASN A 388 -27.01 25.73 41.63
N VAL A 389 -27.85 24.71 41.49
CA VAL A 389 -28.02 23.63 42.46
C VAL A 389 -26.94 22.57 42.25
N GLY A 390 -26.26 22.11 43.30
CA GLY A 390 -25.30 21.02 43.19
C GLY A 390 -25.94 19.73 42.66
N GLY A 391 -25.25 18.99 41.78
CA GLY A 391 -25.74 17.73 41.20
C GLY A 391 -25.92 16.60 42.23
N ASP A 392 -25.31 16.72 43.40
CA ASP A 392 -25.39 15.81 44.54
C ASP A 392 -26.56 16.12 45.49
N VAL A 393 -27.22 17.27 45.32
CA VAL A 393 -28.32 17.69 46.18
C VAL A 393 -29.52 16.76 46.01
N ARG A 394 -30.22 16.49 47.11
CA ARG A 394 -31.40 15.61 47.18
C ARG A 394 -32.40 16.21 48.15
N ASN A 395 -33.67 15.81 48.02
CA ASN A 395 -34.79 16.21 48.89
C ASN A 395 -35.22 17.67 48.77
N SER A 396 -34.65 18.60 49.54
CA SER A 396 -35.10 20.00 49.57
C SER A 396 -33.99 20.98 49.95
N ILE A 397 -34.12 22.23 49.49
CA ILE A 397 -33.21 23.35 49.78
C ILE A 397 -33.99 24.40 50.56
N GLN A 398 -33.42 24.94 51.63
CA GLN A 398 -34.00 26.06 52.37
C GLN A 398 -33.12 27.30 52.20
N ASN A 399 -33.72 28.42 51.81
CA ASN A 399 -33.03 29.69 51.69
C ASN A 399 -33.80 30.82 52.38
N THR A 400 -33.12 31.60 53.22
CA THR A 400 -33.73 32.64 54.07
C THR A 400 -33.21 34.03 53.69
N ALA A 401 -34.13 34.96 53.49
CA ALA A 401 -33.84 36.39 53.36
C ALA A 401 -34.32 37.17 54.59
N VAL A 402 -33.65 38.28 54.87
CA VAL A 402 -33.94 39.19 55.99
C VAL A 402 -33.84 40.64 55.51
N VAL A 403 -34.68 41.52 56.01
CA VAL A 403 -34.60 42.98 55.80
C VAL A 403 -34.53 43.73 57.13
N SER A 404 -33.88 44.89 57.15
CA SER A 404 -33.76 45.75 58.35
C SER A 404 -33.69 47.24 57.98
N SER A 405 -33.96 48.14 58.93
CA SER A 405 -33.79 49.60 58.79
C SER A 405 -33.33 50.25 60.09
N SER A 406 -32.83 51.48 60.03
CA SER A 406 -32.54 52.31 61.21
C SER A 406 -33.80 53.00 61.78
N THR A 407 -34.87 53.13 60.99
CA THR A 407 -36.20 53.55 61.48
C THR A 407 -36.82 52.43 62.32
N PHE A 408 -37.45 52.77 63.46
CA PHE A 408 -38.13 51.80 64.31
C PHE A 408 -39.27 51.09 63.57
N ASP A 409 -39.21 49.76 63.60
CA ASP A 409 -40.19 48.86 63.01
C ASP A 409 -40.94 48.09 64.12
N PRO A 410 -42.25 48.33 64.30
CA PRO A 410 -43.06 47.66 65.33
C PRO A 410 -43.43 46.21 64.97
N ALA A 411 -43.23 45.79 63.72
CA ALA A 411 -43.71 44.52 63.17
C ALA A 411 -42.59 43.55 62.78
N ALA A 412 -41.37 43.72 63.29
CA ALA A 412 -40.13 43.05 62.87
C ALA A 412 -40.11 41.51 62.70
N GLY A 413 -41.17 40.77 63.04
CA GLY A 413 -41.32 39.35 62.71
C GLY A 413 -41.59 39.06 61.23
N ASN A 414 -42.08 40.05 60.46
CA ASN A 414 -42.29 39.96 59.00
C ASN A 414 -41.04 40.38 58.18
N ASN A 415 -39.94 40.67 58.87
CA ASN A 415 -38.66 41.07 58.27
C ASN A 415 -37.79 39.90 57.84
N SER A 416 -38.29 38.66 57.87
CA SER A 416 -37.59 37.49 57.36
C SER A 416 -38.55 36.54 56.66
N ASP A 417 -38.11 35.96 55.56
CA ASP A 417 -38.86 34.93 54.84
C ASP A 417 -37.93 33.78 54.42
N THR A 418 -38.42 32.54 54.54
CA THR A 418 -37.66 31.33 54.22
C THR A 418 -38.43 30.50 53.21
N GLU A 419 -37.81 30.28 52.06
CA GLU A 419 -38.37 29.45 50.99
C GLU A 419 -37.80 28.03 51.05
N THR A 420 -38.64 27.01 50.84
CA THR A 420 -38.25 25.59 50.83
C THR A 420 -38.56 24.97 49.48
N THR A 421 -37.54 24.81 48.65
CA THR A 421 -37.63 24.20 47.32
C THR A 421 -37.48 22.68 47.40
N SER A 422 -38.32 21.90 46.71
CA SER A 422 -38.13 20.46 46.53
C SER A 422 -37.22 20.12 45.35
N VAL A 423 -36.41 19.06 45.48
CA VAL A 423 -35.35 18.70 44.55
C VAL A 423 -35.57 17.29 43.97
N ASN A 424 -35.73 17.23 42.65
CA ASN A 424 -35.73 15.98 41.89
C ASN A 424 -34.33 15.67 41.32
N THR A 425 -34.13 14.42 40.92
CA THR A 425 -32.86 13.96 40.33
C THR A 425 -33.08 13.37 38.94
N SER A 426 -32.22 13.73 38.00
CA SER A 426 -32.22 13.20 36.64
C SER A 426 -30.77 12.95 36.20
N ALA A 427 -30.43 11.69 35.96
CA ALA A 427 -29.11 11.28 35.48
C ALA A 427 -29.29 10.55 34.14
N ASN A 428 -28.70 11.09 33.08
CA ASN A 428 -28.73 10.50 31.74
C ASN A 428 -27.41 9.74 31.54
N LEU A 429 -27.45 8.43 31.75
CA LEU A 429 -26.29 7.62 31.51
C LEU A 429 -26.20 7.29 30.02
N THR A 430 -25.01 7.38 29.45
CA THR A 430 -24.73 6.85 28.11
C THR A 430 -23.60 5.86 28.23
N VAL A 431 -23.71 4.73 27.55
CA VAL A 431 -22.61 3.78 27.44
C VAL A 431 -22.13 3.69 26.00
N THR A 432 -20.82 3.69 25.82
CA THR A 432 -20.20 3.33 24.55
C THR A 432 -19.21 2.21 24.77
N LYS A 433 -19.12 1.32 23.80
CA LYS A 433 -18.23 0.19 23.78
C LYS A 433 -17.40 0.26 22.50
N SER A 434 -16.10 0.11 22.64
CA SER A 434 -15.19 -0.01 21.51
C SER A 434 -14.23 -1.15 21.75
N ASP A 435 -13.61 -1.61 20.66
CA ASP A 435 -12.64 -2.68 20.67
C ASP A 435 -11.33 -2.28 20.00
N SER A 436 -10.25 -2.92 20.43
CA SER A 436 -8.96 -2.79 19.81
C SER A 436 -8.07 -3.99 20.13
N PRO A 437 -7.37 -4.57 19.14
CA PRO A 437 -7.49 -4.28 17.69
C PRO A 437 -8.80 -4.81 17.10
N ASP A 438 -9.37 -4.12 16.10
CA ASP A 438 -10.43 -4.65 15.21
C ASP A 438 -10.04 -4.33 13.75
N PRO A 439 -9.89 -5.34 12.86
CA PRO A 439 -10.04 -6.78 13.09
C PRO A 439 -8.97 -7.38 14.02
N ILE A 440 -9.21 -8.58 14.57
CA ILE A 440 -8.30 -9.34 15.45
C ILE A 440 -8.11 -10.79 14.97
N GLY A 441 -6.97 -11.43 15.28
CA GLY A 441 -6.76 -12.86 15.02
C GLY A 441 -7.31 -13.75 16.13
N THR A 442 -7.78 -14.96 15.79
CA THR A 442 -8.15 -15.96 16.82
C THR A 442 -6.96 -16.21 17.77
N GLY A 443 -7.21 -16.34 19.07
CA GLY A 443 -6.18 -16.58 20.09
C GLY A 443 -5.40 -15.34 20.57
N ASN A 444 -5.57 -14.18 19.95
CA ASN A 444 -4.88 -12.95 20.35
C ASN A 444 -5.65 -12.14 21.40
N PRO A 445 -4.96 -11.35 22.25
CA PRO A 445 -5.60 -10.46 23.22
C PRO A 445 -6.41 -9.37 22.52
N LEU A 446 -7.70 -9.32 22.80
CA LEU A 446 -8.65 -8.29 22.38
C LEU A 446 -9.03 -7.43 23.59
N ILE A 447 -8.97 -6.12 23.45
CA ILE A 447 -9.36 -5.18 24.50
C ILE A 447 -10.71 -4.57 24.13
N TYR A 448 -11.73 -4.74 24.98
CA TYR A 448 -12.90 -3.86 24.96
C TYR A 448 -12.72 -2.73 25.96
N ILE A 449 -12.98 -1.50 25.54
CA ILE A 449 -13.08 -0.33 26.41
C ILE A 449 -14.55 0.06 26.46
N VAL A 450 -15.15 -0.05 27.65
CA VAL A 450 -16.49 0.48 27.90
C VAL A 450 -16.35 1.82 28.59
N GLN A 451 -16.93 2.86 28.01
CA GLN A 451 -17.02 4.19 28.62
C GLN A 451 -18.46 4.45 29.03
N ILE A 452 -18.63 4.89 30.27
CA ILE A 452 -19.91 5.31 30.84
C ILE A 452 -19.79 6.81 31.08
N ASN A 453 -20.76 7.58 30.61
CA ASN A 453 -20.83 9.01 30.85
C ASN A 453 -22.18 9.35 31.49
N ASN A 454 -22.17 10.22 32.49
CA ASN A 454 -23.39 10.82 33.01
C ASN A 454 -23.56 12.21 32.41
N ASN A 455 -24.39 12.31 31.37
CA ASN A 455 -24.70 13.56 30.68
C ASN A 455 -25.91 14.28 31.29
N GLY A 456 -26.51 13.72 32.35
CA GLY A 456 -27.62 14.35 33.07
C GLY A 456 -27.12 15.43 34.03
N PRO A 457 -28.00 16.35 34.46
CA PRO A 457 -27.64 17.41 35.40
C PRO A 457 -27.32 16.87 36.80
N SER A 458 -27.93 15.77 37.24
CA SER A 458 -27.73 15.20 38.58
C SER A 458 -26.65 14.10 38.60
N ASP A 459 -26.02 13.91 39.76
CA ASP A 459 -25.12 12.78 39.98
C ASP A 459 -25.87 11.44 39.89
N ALA A 460 -25.29 10.45 39.22
CA ALA A 460 -25.80 9.08 39.17
C ALA A 460 -25.22 8.26 40.33
N LEU A 461 -26.06 7.54 41.07
CA LEU A 461 -25.70 6.67 42.19
C LEU A 461 -26.01 5.21 41.85
N LEU A 462 -25.36 4.31 42.59
CA LEU A 462 -25.48 2.86 42.42
C LEU A 462 -25.35 2.42 40.96
N VAL A 463 -24.43 3.06 40.23
CA VAL A 463 -24.25 2.80 38.81
C VAL A 463 -23.76 1.36 38.65
N THR A 464 -24.53 0.57 37.91
CA THR A 464 -24.24 -0.84 37.63
C THR A 464 -24.09 -1.04 36.13
N LEU A 465 -22.98 -1.66 35.73
CA LEU A 465 -22.72 -2.08 34.35
C LEU A 465 -22.86 -3.59 34.26
N THR A 466 -23.52 -4.08 33.22
CA THR A 466 -23.67 -5.50 32.92
C THR A 466 -23.22 -5.79 31.49
N ASP A 467 -22.24 -6.67 31.33
CA ASP A 467 -21.64 -7.06 30.04
C ASP A 467 -21.72 -8.60 29.89
N ASN A 468 -22.36 -9.07 28.80
CA ASN A 468 -22.57 -10.50 28.57
C ASN A 468 -21.60 -11.00 27.50
N LEU A 469 -20.46 -11.55 27.93
CA LEU A 469 -19.43 -12.02 27.02
C LEU A 469 -19.93 -13.21 26.18
N PRO A 470 -19.72 -13.17 24.85
CA PRO A 470 -20.04 -14.29 23.96
C PRO A 470 -19.28 -15.56 24.34
N ALA A 471 -19.87 -16.74 24.11
CA ALA A 471 -19.19 -18.03 24.37
C ALA A 471 -17.93 -18.26 23.51
N THR A 472 -17.76 -17.46 22.46
CA THR A 472 -16.62 -17.48 21.54
C THR A 472 -15.41 -16.69 22.04
N VAL A 473 -15.47 -16.07 23.23
CA VAL A 473 -14.32 -15.45 23.90
C VAL A 473 -14.00 -16.15 25.22
N SER A 474 -12.71 -16.22 25.60
CA SER A 474 -12.24 -16.79 26.86
C SER A 474 -11.42 -15.78 27.69
N ALA A 475 -11.29 -16.09 28.98
CA ALA A 475 -10.36 -15.47 29.95
C ALA A 475 -10.42 -13.92 30.06
N PRO A 476 -11.55 -13.33 30.50
CA PRO A 476 -11.62 -11.89 30.74
C PRO A 476 -10.79 -11.47 31.97
N LEU A 477 -9.80 -10.61 31.77
CA LEU A 477 -9.29 -9.73 32.83
C LEU A 477 -10.09 -8.43 32.81
N VAL A 478 -10.70 -8.06 33.93
CA VAL A 478 -11.57 -6.88 34.05
C VAL A 478 -10.89 -5.85 34.94
N ILE A 479 -10.73 -4.62 34.42
CA ILE A 479 -10.10 -3.51 35.12
C ILE A 479 -11.05 -2.30 35.07
N PRO A 480 -11.84 -2.06 36.13
CA PRO A 480 -12.67 -0.85 36.21
C PRO A 480 -11.84 0.36 36.69
N SER A 481 -12.16 1.57 36.20
CA SER A 481 -11.56 2.82 36.71
C SER A 481 -11.93 3.13 38.16
N GLN A 482 -13.09 2.62 38.59
CA GLN A 482 -13.62 2.77 39.94
C GLN A 482 -14.56 1.61 40.26
N GLY A 483 -14.71 1.30 41.54
CA GLY A 483 -15.60 0.22 41.97
C GLY A 483 -15.00 -1.17 41.80
N SER A 484 -15.86 -2.17 41.62
CA SER A 484 -15.45 -3.59 41.53
C SER A 484 -16.37 -4.38 40.60
N CYS A 485 -15.83 -5.44 39.98
CA CYS A 485 -16.55 -6.28 39.03
C CYS A 485 -16.54 -7.76 39.43
N SER A 486 -17.59 -8.50 39.06
CA SER A 486 -17.65 -9.96 39.14
C SER A 486 -17.06 -10.64 37.89
N LEU A 487 -16.61 -11.89 38.05
CA LEU A 487 -16.05 -12.73 36.98
C LEU A 487 -17.14 -13.51 36.21
N PRO A 488 -16.85 -13.99 34.97
CA PRO A 488 -17.79 -14.56 33.98
C PRO A 488 -18.74 -15.66 34.49
N PRO A 489 -19.85 -15.95 33.76
CA PRO A 489 -20.11 -15.60 32.35
C PRO A 489 -20.75 -14.22 32.09
N VAL A 490 -21.39 -13.61 33.08
CA VAL A 490 -21.90 -12.23 32.99
C VAL A 490 -21.06 -11.35 33.90
N ILE A 491 -20.45 -10.31 33.33
CA ILE A 491 -19.64 -9.36 34.08
C ILE A 491 -20.57 -8.28 34.60
N THR A 492 -20.65 -8.15 35.92
CA THR A 492 -21.40 -7.09 36.58
C THR A 492 -20.44 -6.22 37.36
N CYS A 493 -20.35 -4.94 37.02
CA CYS A 493 -19.51 -3.95 37.69
C CYS A 493 -20.38 -3.00 38.51
N ASN A 494 -20.10 -2.87 39.80
CA ASN A 494 -20.67 -1.81 40.63
C ASN A 494 -19.70 -0.62 40.61
N MET A 495 -20.09 0.41 39.86
CA MET A 495 -19.29 1.62 39.61
C MET A 495 -19.53 2.69 40.67
N GLY A 496 -20.50 2.52 41.58
CA GLY A 496 -20.79 3.49 42.64
C GLY A 496 -21.39 4.80 42.12
N LYS A 497 -20.82 5.94 42.55
CA LYS A 497 -21.27 7.29 42.15
C LYS A 497 -20.52 7.75 40.89
N ILE A 498 -21.24 8.27 39.89
CA ILE A 498 -20.69 9.02 38.76
C ILE A 498 -21.28 10.43 38.78
N ALA A 499 -20.44 11.43 39.05
CA ALA A 499 -20.88 12.82 39.12
C ALA A 499 -21.41 13.31 37.77
N SER A 500 -22.30 14.30 37.79
CA SER A 500 -22.79 14.99 36.60
C SER A 500 -21.63 15.48 35.72
N GLY A 501 -21.71 15.24 34.41
CA GLY A 501 -20.68 15.56 33.43
C GLY A 501 -19.40 14.72 33.52
N SER A 502 -19.33 13.76 34.44
CA SER A 502 -18.18 12.85 34.58
C SER A 502 -18.45 11.50 33.93
N GLY A 503 -17.40 10.71 33.77
CA GLY A 503 -17.49 9.35 33.25
C GLY A 503 -16.57 8.38 33.96
N ALA A 504 -16.83 7.10 33.77
CA ALA A 504 -16.02 6.00 34.25
C ALA A 504 -15.73 5.04 33.09
N ASN A 505 -14.69 4.23 33.21
CA ASN A 505 -14.36 3.25 32.20
C ASN A 505 -14.18 1.84 32.81
N VAL A 506 -14.43 0.83 31.98
CA VAL A 506 -14.13 -0.57 32.27
C VAL A 506 -13.34 -1.12 31.09
N THR A 507 -12.13 -1.59 31.35
CA THR A 507 -11.30 -2.28 30.35
C THR A 507 -11.44 -3.78 30.54
N LEU A 508 -11.84 -4.49 29.48
CA LEU A 508 -11.96 -5.93 29.42
C LEU A 508 -10.88 -6.46 28.47
N LEU A 509 -9.99 -7.31 28.95
CA LEU A 509 -9.03 -8.02 28.11
C LEU A 509 -9.48 -9.46 27.94
N VAL A 510 -9.84 -9.86 26.72
CA VAL A 510 -10.39 -11.19 26.37
C VAL A 510 -9.58 -11.85 25.26
N THR A 511 -9.81 -13.14 25.01
CA THR A 511 -9.20 -13.86 23.90
C THR A 511 -10.27 -14.53 23.02
N PRO A 512 -10.42 -14.16 21.74
CA PRO A 512 -11.32 -14.85 20.81
C PRO A 512 -10.88 -16.29 20.53
N ASN A 513 -11.81 -17.24 20.56
CA ASN A 513 -11.54 -18.68 20.41
C ASN A 513 -11.99 -19.24 19.05
N SER A 514 -12.69 -18.46 18.23
CA SER A 514 -13.20 -18.89 16.93
C SER A 514 -13.25 -17.73 15.91
N PRO A 515 -12.98 -17.97 14.61
CA PRO A 515 -13.14 -16.97 13.56
C PRO A 515 -14.59 -16.54 13.35
N GLY A 516 -14.79 -15.35 12.78
CA GLY A 516 -16.11 -14.78 12.48
C GLY A 516 -16.34 -13.45 13.20
N ILE A 517 -17.58 -12.97 13.17
CA ILE A 517 -17.96 -11.72 13.87
C ILE A 517 -18.37 -12.07 15.30
N ILE A 518 -17.72 -11.43 16.27
CA ILE A 518 -18.07 -11.52 17.70
C ILE A 518 -18.78 -10.21 18.07
N THR A 519 -20.05 -10.30 18.45
CA THR A 519 -20.79 -9.14 18.97
C THR A 519 -20.84 -9.22 20.49
N ASN A 520 -20.25 -8.24 21.18
CA ASN A 520 -20.31 -8.12 22.63
C ASN A 520 -21.23 -6.96 23.05
N THR A 521 -22.18 -7.21 23.94
CA THR A 521 -23.20 -6.23 24.35
C THR A 521 -23.04 -5.86 25.81
N VAL A 522 -23.08 -4.55 26.10
CA VAL A 522 -23.01 -3.98 27.44
C VAL A 522 -24.25 -3.13 27.72
N SER A 523 -24.64 -3.08 28.98
CA SER A 523 -25.73 -2.22 29.47
C SER A 523 -25.33 -1.53 30.77
N VAL A 524 -25.89 -0.35 31.04
CA VAL A 524 -25.66 0.42 32.27
C VAL A 524 -26.98 0.89 32.88
N ALA A 525 -27.04 1.01 34.20
CA ALA A 525 -28.19 1.55 34.93
C ALA A 525 -27.74 2.28 36.21
N SER A 526 -28.56 3.20 36.70
CA SER A 526 -28.42 3.91 37.99
C SER A 526 -29.70 3.80 38.82
N SER A 527 -29.69 4.35 40.03
CA SER A 527 -30.90 4.48 40.86
C SER A 527 -31.76 5.71 40.52
N GLU A 528 -31.20 6.70 39.84
CA GLU A 528 -31.86 7.94 39.44
C GLU A 528 -32.73 7.72 38.20
N PHE A 529 -33.66 8.66 37.96
CA PHE A 529 -34.43 8.66 36.73
C PHE A 529 -33.53 8.99 35.55
N ASP A 530 -33.54 8.12 34.55
CA ASP A 530 -32.87 8.34 33.26
C ASP A 530 -33.89 8.76 32.19
N PRO A 531 -33.81 9.98 31.65
CA PRO A 531 -34.75 10.46 30.64
C PRO A 531 -34.60 9.75 29.29
N ASP A 532 -33.47 9.10 29.00
CA ASP A 532 -33.21 8.41 27.74
C ASP A 532 -32.60 7.04 27.99
N THR A 533 -33.44 6.03 28.19
CA THR A 533 -32.95 4.65 28.37
C THR A 533 -32.43 3.97 27.10
N SER A 534 -32.54 4.61 25.92
CA SER A 534 -32.15 3.98 24.65
C SER A 534 -30.64 3.94 24.42
N ASN A 535 -29.91 4.81 25.11
CA ASN A 535 -28.44 4.96 25.03
C ASN A 535 -27.72 4.22 26.19
N ASN A 536 -28.48 3.47 27.00
CA ASN A 536 -28.00 2.66 28.13
C ASN A 536 -27.53 1.26 27.72
N THR A 537 -27.53 0.95 26.43
CA THR A 537 -27.02 -0.31 25.90
C THR A 537 -26.18 0.00 24.66
N ASP A 538 -25.04 -0.66 24.54
CA ASP A 538 -24.22 -0.60 23.33
C ASP A 538 -23.68 -1.99 22.99
N ALA A 539 -23.43 -2.23 21.71
CA ALA A 539 -22.89 -3.49 21.23
C ALA A 539 -21.79 -3.25 20.21
N GLU A 540 -20.63 -3.86 20.45
CA GLU A 540 -19.49 -3.76 19.55
C GLU A 540 -19.30 -5.09 18.81
N ALA A 541 -19.03 -5.02 17.51
CA ALA A 541 -18.90 -6.17 16.63
C ALA A 541 -17.47 -6.29 16.10
N THR A 542 -16.68 -7.16 16.72
CA THR A 542 -15.29 -7.41 16.33
C THR A 542 -15.22 -8.42 15.21
N THR A 543 -14.46 -8.12 14.15
CA THR A 543 -14.16 -9.09 13.09
C THR A 543 -12.94 -9.92 13.47
N VAL A 544 -13.16 -11.22 13.72
CA VAL A 544 -12.08 -12.18 13.98
C VAL A 544 -11.63 -12.82 12.67
N ASN A 545 -10.49 -12.36 12.17
CA ASN A 545 -9.91 -12.82 10.92
C ASN A 545 -9.15 -14.14 11.10
N PRO A 546 -9.47 -15.17 10.31
CA PRO A 546 -8.65 -16.38 10.22
C PRO A 546 -7.33 -16.12 9.48
N ALA A 547 -6.31 -16.96 9.67
CA ALA A 547 -5.07 -16.89 8.90
C ALA A 547 -5.29 -17.57 7.53
N ASN A 548 -4.91 -16.94 6.41
CA ASN A 548 -5.03 -17.53 5.07
C ASN A 548 -3.64 -17.90 4.56
N LEU A 549 -3.33 -19.18 4.65
CA LEU A 549 -2.13 -19.76 4.08
C LEU A 549 -2.41 -20.15 2.64
N SER A 550 -1.35 -20.29 1.87
CA SER A 550 -1.41 -20.88 0.55
C SER A 550 -0.06 -21.51 0.26
N VAL A 551 -0.06 -22.58 -0.51
CA VAL A 551 1.16 -23.16 -1.04
C VAL A 551 1.09 -23.17 -2.55
N THR A 552 2.18 -22.80 -3.20
CA THR A 552 2.40 -23.03 -4.62
C THR A 552 3.60 -23.95 -4.79
N LYS A 553 3.57 -24.80 -5.82
CA LYS A 553 4.61 -25.79 -6.07
C LYS A 553 4.99 -25.75 -7.55
N THR A 554 6.25 -25.49 -7.82
CA THR A 554 6.82 -25.53 -9.17
C THR A 554 8.00 -26.49 -9.20
N ASP A 555 8.34 -26.94 -10.39
CA ASP A 555 9.42 -27.88 -10.65
C ASP A 555 10.34 -27.34 -11.75
N SER A 556 11.64 -27.58 -11.60
CA SER A 556 12.62 -27.21 -12.61
C SER A 556 13.88 -28.08 -12.50
N PRO A 557 14.46 -28.52 -13.62
CA PRO A 557 13.92 -28.38 -14.99
C PRO A 557 12.70 -29.31 -15.23
N ASP A 558 11.76 -28.89 -16.08
CA ASP A 558 10.67 -29.73 -16.61
C ASP A 558 10.60 -29.53 -18.15
N PRO A 559 10.87 -30.56 -18.97
CA PRO A 559 11.19 -31.93 -18.61
C PRO A 559 12.60 -32.10 -18.01
N VAL A 560 12.79 -33.15 -17.18
CA VAL A 560 14.09 -33.57 -16.61
C VAL A 560 14.49 -34.95 -17.13
N GLN A 561 15.78 -35.27 -17.11
CA GLN A 561 16.29 -36.60 -17.47
C GLN A 561 16.46 -37.51 -16.25
N VAL A 562 16.27 -38.83 -16.40
CA VAL A 562 16.55 -39.81 -15.32
C VAL A 562 17.98 -39.62 -14.78
N GLY A 563 18.12 -39.57 -13.45
CA GLY A 563 19.42 -39.39 -12.79
C GLY A 563 19.91 -37.93 -12.67
N GLN A 564 19.24 -36.96 -13.31
CA GLN A 564 19.56 -35.53 -13.17
C GLN A 564 18.82 -34.89 -11.99
N PRO A 565 19.36 -33.81 -11.38
CA PRO A 565 18.69 -33.13 -10.28
C PRO A 565 17.41 -32.42 -10.75
N LEU A 566 16.30 -32.72 -10.09
CA LEU A 566 15.00 -32.04 -10.20
C LEU A 566 14.77 -31.25 -8.92
N THR A 567 14.45 -29.96 -9.03
CA THR A 567 14.15 -29.12 -7.86
C THR A 567 12.67 -28.82 -7.82
N TYR A 568 11.99 -29.21 -6.74
CA TYR A 568 10.69 -28.68 -6.39
C TYR A 568 10.86 -27.42 -5.55
N THR A 569 10.30 -26.30 -6.01
CA THR A 569 10.23 -25.06 -5.24
C THR A 569 8.82 -24.89 -4.70
N LEU A 570 8.68 -24.97 -3.38
CA LEU A 570 7.42 -24.71 -2.68
C LEU A 570 7.46 -23.31 -2.11
N THR A 571 6.47 -22.48 -2.42
CA THR A 571 6.32 -21.17 -1.79
C THR A 571 5.08 -21.21 -0.91
N VAL A 572 5.29 -21.19 0.40
CA VAL A 572 4.23 -20.99 1.38
C VAL A 572 4.06 -19.48 1.57
N ALA A 573 2.85 -18.96 1.43
CA ALA A 573 2.55 -17.55 1.58
C ALA A 573 1.39 -17.32 2.54
N SER A 574 1.55 -16.35 3.44
CA SER A 574 0.44 -15.82 4.24
C SER A 574 -0.14 -14.61 3.53
N ALA A 575 -1.46 -14.61 3.27
CA ALA A 575 -2.09 -13.51 2.55
C ALA A 575 -1.90 -12.15 3.27
N PRO A 576 -1.73 -11.04 2.53
CA PRO A 576 -1.60 -9.71 3.12
C PRO A 576 -2.89 -9.28 3.86
N GLY A 577 -2.76 -8.61 5.00
CA GLY A 577 -3.89 -8.02 5.72
C GLY A 577 -4.64 -8.97 6.67
N LEU A 578 -4.13 -10.18 6.90
CA LEU A 578 -4.63 -11.12 7.90
C LEU A 578 -3.61 -11.30 9.03
N PHE A 579 -3.99 -11.92 10.14
CA PHE A 579 -3.07 -12.12 11.27
C PHE A 579 -2.02 -13.20 10.97
N LYS A 580 -0.94 -13.22 11.76
CA LYS A 580 0.12 -14.23 11.64
C LYS A 580 -0.45 -15.65 11.78
N ALA A 581 0.09 -16.59 11.02
CA ALA A 581 -0.18 -18.02 11.21
C ALA A 581 0.86 -18.60 12.16
N ASP A 582 0.42 -19.23 13.25
CA ASP A 582 1.31 -19.89 14.22
C ASP A 582 1.43 -21.39 13.89
N ASN A 583 2.60 -21.97 14.20
CA ASN A 583 2.91 -23.40 13.99
C ASN A 583 2.66 -23.88 12.55
N VAL A 584 3.11 -23.11 11.57
CA VAL A 584 2.94 -23.43 10.15
C VAL A 584 3.77 -24.67 9.80
N THR A 585 3.09 -25.75 9.42
CA THR A 585 3.72 -27.02 9.05
C THR A 585 3.44 -27.32 7.59
N LEU A 586 4.51 -27.43 6.79
CA LEU A 586 4.46 -27.90 5.41
C LEU A 586 4.83 -29.38 5.36
N VAL A 587 4.01 -30.19 4.69
CA VAL A 587 4.25 -31.62 4.46
C VAL A 587 4.27 -31.89 2.95
N ASP A 588 5.33 -32.51 2.46
CA ASP A 588 5.53 -32.91 1.06
C ASP A 588 5.88 -34.40 1.01
N ILE A 589 5.05 -35.20 0.35
CA ILE A 589 5.27 -36.65 0.23
C ILE A 589 5.91 -36.92 -1.12
N LEU A 590 7.20 -37.24 -1.09
CA LEU A 590 7.96 -37.53 -2.31
C LEU A 590 7.45 -38.82 -2.96
N PRO A 591 7.25 -38.81 -4.29
CA PRO A 591 6.93 -40.01 -5.05
C PRO A 591 8.00 -41.10 -4.92
N ALA A 592 7.59 -42.37 -4.96
CA ALA A 592 8.50 -43.51 -4.78
C ALA A 592 9.63 -43.60 -5.85
N ASN A 593 9.44 -42.95 -6.99
CA ASN A 593 10.38 -42.93 -8.11
C ASN A 593 11.34 -41.72 -8.10
N VAL A 594 11.39 -40.93 -7.03
CA VAL A 594 12.43 -39.91 -6.83
C VAL A 594 13.22 -40.17 -5.55
N ALA A 595 14.52 -39.91 -5.58
CA ALA A 595 15.39 -39.98 -4.41
C ALA A 595 15.72 -38.56 -3.91
N LEU A 596 15.51 -38.30 -2.60
CA LEU A 596 15.88 -37.01 -1.99
C LEU A 596 17.40 -36.81 -2.04
N LYS A 597 17.83 -35.63 -2.47
CA LYS A 597 19.23 -35.20 -2.44
C LYS A 597 19.48 -34.16 -1.35
N SER A 598 18.65 -33.13 -1.29
CA SER A 598 18.75 -32.09 -0.26
C SER A 598 17.44 -31.34 -0.09
N VAL A 599 17.29 -30.71 1.07
CA VAL A 599 16.19 -29.79 1.36
C VAL A 599 16.76 -28.52 1.97
N SER A 600 16.21 -27.37 1.62
CA SER A 600 16.61 -26.08 2.19
C SER A 600 15.44 -25.12 2.27
N ILE A 601 15.43 -24.28 3.30
CA ILE A 601 14.44 -23.21 3.48
C ILE A 601 15.12 -21.86 3.23
N ASN A 602 14.42 -20.94 2.59
CA ASN A 602 14.83 -19.56 2.44
C ASN A 602 13.67 -18.61 2.83
N PRO A 603 13.88 -17.70 3.80
CA PRO A 603 15.11 -17.51 4.57
C PRO A 603 15.37 -18.66 5.59
N PRO A 604 16.63 -19.01 5.88
CA PRO A 604 16.96 -20.18 6.71
C PRO A 604 16.55 -20.04 8.18
N GLU A 605 16.31 -18.82 8.64
CA GLU A 605 15.78 -18.52 9.97
C GLU A 605 14.28 -18.77 10.11
N GLN A 606 13.56 -18.98 9.00
CA GLN A 606 12.12 -19.20 9.02
C GLN A 606 11.74 -20.56 9.64
N GLY A 607 12.60 -21.57 9.59
CA GLY A 607 12.21 -22.91 10.01
C GLY A 607 13.26 -23.98 9.83
N SER A 608 12.84 -25.22 10.02
CA SER A 608 13.66 -26.40 9.74
C SER A 608 12.84 -27.50 9.09
N CYS A 609 13.47 -28.27 8.19
CA CYS A 609 12.86 -29.41 7.52
C CYS A 609 13.53 -30.71 7.95
N SER A 610 12.77 -31.80 7.99
CA SER A 610 13.28 -33.15 8.24
C SER A 610 12.53 -34.18 7.41
N GLY A 611 13.09 -35.39 7.31
CA GLY A 611 12.50 -36.52 6.58
C GLY A 611 13.25 -36.92 5.31
N THR A 612 12.88 -38.07 4.74
CA THR A 612 13.53 -38.67 3.57
C THR A 612 12.56 -38.99 2.43
N SER A 613 11.39 -39.53 2.75
CA SER A 613 10.27 -39.78 1.80
C SER A 613 9.08 -38.87 2.05
N THR A 614 8.88 -38.46 3.31
CA THR A 614 7.91 -37.43 3.69
C THR A 614 8.72 -36.29 4.29
N ILE A 615 8.78 -35.18 3.58
CA ILE A 615 9.45 -33.97 4.04
C ILE A 615 8.46 -33.19 4.88
N THR A 616 8.80 -32.97 6.15
CA THR A 616 8.03 -32.12 7.06
C THR A 616 8.89 -30.92 7.42
N CYS A 617 8.40 -29.73 7.11
CA CYS A 617 9.03 -28.48 7.44
C CYS A 617 8.18 -27.73 8.46
N ASP A 618 8.77 -27.46 9.62
CA ASP A 618 8.23 -26.55 10.60
C ASP A 618 8.72 -25.14 10.25
N LEU A 619 7.78 -24.29 9.80
CA LEU A 619 8.02 -22.91 9.38
C LEU A 619 7.73 -21.91 10.50
N ASN A 620 7.52 -22.39 11.74
CA ASN A 620 7.21 -21.59 12.92
C ASN A 620 6.04 -20.62 12.67
N GLU A 621 6.22 -19.35 13.04
CA GLU A 621 5.25 -18.29 12.81
C GLU A 621 5.49 -17.61 11.45
N MET A 622 4.42 -17.41 10.68
CA MET A 622 4.45 -16.63 9.43
C MET A 622 3.62 -15.34 9.59
N PHE A 623 4.28 -14.19 9.49
CA PHE A 623 3.63 -12.88 9.53
C PHE A 623 2.82 -12.59 8.26
N SER A 624 1.82 -11.69 8.35
CA SER A 624 0.99 -11.35 7.18
C SER A 624 1.84 -10.83 6.01
N GLY A 625 1.55 -11.31 4.80
CA GLY A 625 2.23 -10.89 3.59
C GLY A 625 3.65 -11.44 3.44
N THR A 626 4.14 -12.28 4.36
CA THR A 626 5.44 -12.96 4.18
C THR A 626 5.28 -14.25 3.39
N ASN A 627 6.40 -14.67 2.80
CA ASN A 627 6.51 -15.97 2.16
C ASN A 627 7.76 -16.70 2.66
N ALA A 628 7.67 -18.01 2.67
CA ALA A 628 8.76 -18.93 2.92
C ALA A 628 8.92 -19.83 1.70
N THR A 629 10.15 -20.01 1.25
CA THR A 629 10.45 -20.89 0.12
C THR A 629 11.17 -22.14 0.60
N VAL A 630 10.64 -23.32 0.25
CA VAL A 630 11.27 -24.61 0.51
C VAL A 630 11.71 -25.20 -0.83
N SER A 631 13.01 -25.40 -0.99
CA SER A 631 13.60 -26.04 -2.16
C SER A 631 13.95 -27.48 -1.83
N ILE A 632 13.29 -28.42 -2.52
CA ILE A 632 13.53 -29.86 -2.40
C ILE A 632 14.23 -30.32 -3.68
N VAL A 633 15.50 -30.69 -3.57
CA VAL A 633 16.26 -31.27 -4.69
C VAL A 633 16.15 -32.77 -4.61
N VAL A 634 15.64 -33.39 -5.66
CA VAL A 634 15.49 -34.84 -5.81
C VAL A 634 16.21 -35.32 -7.08
N THR A 635 16.32 -36.63 -7.24
CA THR A 635 16.84 -37.27 -8.45
C THR A 635 15.85 -38.34 -8.89
N PRO A 636 15.18 -38.17 -10.05
CA PRO A 636 14.29 -39.18 -10.59
C PRO A 636 15.04 -40.46 -10.93
N THR A 637 14.45 -41.59 -10.58
CA THR A 637 15.04 -42.93 -10.73
C THR A 637 14.41 -43.74 -11.87
N VAL A 638 13.23 -43.32 -12.35
CA VAL A 638 12.48 -43.97 -13.44
C VAL A 638 11.89 -42.90 -14.36
N ALA A 639 11.87 -43.17 -15.67
CA ALA A 639 11.23 -42.31 -16.66
C ALA A 639 9.69 -42.35 -16.56
N GLY A 640 9.02 -41.28 -17.01
CA GLY A 640 7.56 -41.14 -16.97
C GLY A 640 7.11 -39.85 -16.27
N LEU A 641 5.82 -39.77 -15.95
CA LEU A 641 5.27 -38.64 -15.21
C LEU A 641 5.47 -38.83 -13.70
N VAL A 642 6.07 -37.84 -13.05
CA VAL A 642 6.22 -37.79 -11.60
C VAL A 642 5.32 -36.68 -11.08
N THR A 643 4.28 -37.04 -10.33
CA THR A 643 3.38 -36.09 -9.68
C THR A 643 3.75 -35.98 -8.21
N ASN A 644 4.17 -34.81 -7.77
CA ASN A 644 4.48 -34.53 -6.36
C ASN A 644 3.47 -33.54 -5.76
N THR A 645 2.94 -33.86 -4.58
CA THR A 645 1.92 -33.06 -3.89
C THR A 645 2.41 -32.66 -2.50
N ALA A 646 2.19 -31.40 -2.16
CA ALA A 646 2.45 -30.88 -0.83
C ALA A 646 1.24 -30.17 -0.25
N THR A 647 1.16 -30.18 1.08
CA THR A 647 0.09 -29.59 1.87
C THR A 647 0.68 -28.72 2.96
N VAL A 648 0.08 -27.56 3.23
CA VAL A 648 0.44 -26.71 4.37
C VAL A 648 -0.71 -26.64 5.37
N THR A 649 -0.37 -26.58 6.65
CA THR A 649 -1.31 -26.48 7.78
C THR A 649 -0.79 -25.51 8.82
N SER A 650 -1.66 -25.02 9.70
CA SER A 650 -1.32 -24.24 10.89
C SER A 650 -2.34 -24.52 12.00
N ASP A 651 -2.10 -24.00 13.19
CA ASP A 651 -3.06 -24.08 14.30
C ASP A 651 -4.24 -23.11 14.15
N MET A 652 -4.14 -22.17 13.21
CA MET A 652 -5.20 -21.20 12.90
C MET A 652 -6.10 -21.75 11.79
N PRO A 653 -7.44 -21.67 11.93
CA PRO A 653 -8.34 -22.07 10.86
C PRO A 653 -8.07 -21.25 9.58
N ASP A 654 -8.08 -21.91 8.43
CA ASP A 654 -7.87 -21.27 7.13
C ASP A 654 -9.22 -21.00 6.43
N PRO A 655 -9.51 -19.77 5.96
CA PRO A 655 -10.76 -19.46 5.27
C PRO A 655 -10.86 -20.08 3.87
N ASN A 656 -9.75 -20.49 3.26
CA ASN A 656 -9.69 -21.09 1.93
C ASN A 656 -8.82 -22.36 1.90
N PRO A 657 -9.19 -23.44 2.61
CA PRO A 657 -8.36 -24.64 2.69
C PRO A 657 -8.04 -25.31 1.34
N ALA A 658 -8.71 -24.91 0.25
CA ALA A 658 -8.42 -25.40 -1.10
C ALA A 658 -7.06 -24.93 -1.66
N ASN A 659 -6.51 -23.80 -1.21
CA ASN A 659 -5.18 -23.30 -1.64
C ASN A 659 -4.03 -23.85 -0.76
N ASN A 660 -4.34 -24.70 0.22
CA ASN A 660 -3.36 -25.32 1.12
C ASN A 660 -2.78 -26.61 0.58
N THR A 661 -3.11 -26.98 -0.66
CA THR A 661 -2.52 -28.11 -1.37
C THR A 661 -2.01 -27.66 -2.73
N ALA A 662 -0.78 -28.02 -3.08
CA ALA A 662 -0.21 -27.78 -4.40
C ALA A 662 0.40 -29.04 -4.98
N THR A 663 0.13 -29.27 -6.25
CA THR A 663 0.62 -30.42 -7.02
C THR A 663 1.43 -29.91 -8.20
N SER A 664 2.59 -30.52 -8.45
CA SER A 664 3.37 -30.32 -9.67
C SER A 664 3.59 -31.68 -10.32
N THR A 665 3.54 -31.72 -11.65
CA THR A 665 3.76 -32.93 -12.44
C THR A 665 4.89 -32.67 -13.41
N THR A 666 5.98 -33.41 -13.24
CA THR A 666 7.19 -33.30 -14.06
C THR A 666 7.23 -34.44 -15.08
N THR A 667 7.63 -34.14 -16.31
CA THR A 667 7.95 -35.15 -17.31
C THR A 667 9.41 -35.59 -17.17
N VAL A 668 9.64 -36.87 -16.86
CA VAL A 668 10.99 -37.46 -16.78
C VAL A 668 11.29 -38.23 -18.06
N ASN A 669 12.23 -37.71 -18.85
CA ASN A 669 12.69 -38.32 -20.09
C ASN A 669 13.71 -39.46 -19.82
N PRO A 670 13.60 -40.60 -20.52
CA PRO A 670 14.55 -41.70 -20.41
C PRO A 670 15.94 -41.33 -20.95
N VAL A 671 16.98 -41.97 -20.39
CA VAL A 671 18.38 -41.81 -20.78
C VAL A 671 19.02 -43.19 -20.90
N ALA A 672 19.63 -43.47 -22.05
CA ALA A 672 20.40 -44.69 -22.31
C ALA A 672 21.81 -44.32 -22.78
N ASP A 673 22.85 -44.97 -22.26
CA ASP A 673 24.26 -44.74 -22.64
C ASP A 673 24.75 -45.98 -23.37
N LEU A 674 24.75 -45.93 -24.69
CA LEU A 674 25.15 -47.04 -25.51
C LEU A 674 26.67 -47.05 -25.69
N MET A 675 27.29 -48.23 -25.63
CA MET A 675 28.71 -48.39 -25.90
C MET A 675 28.90 -49.55 -26.87
N ILE A 676 29.50 -49.26 -28.02
CA ILE A 676 29.86 -50.29 -29.00
C ILE A 676 31.35 -50.62 -28.91
N ALA A 677 31.67 -51.91 -28.98
CA ALA A 677 33.02 -52.40 -29.18
C ALA A 677 33.08 -53.31 -30.40
N LYS A 678 34.23 -53.29 -31.09
CA LYS A 678 34.46 -53.98 -32.34
C LYS A 678 35.79 -54.71 -32.28
N SER A 679 35.78 -55.98 -32.64
CA SER A 679 36.99 -56.80 -32.80
C SER A 679 36.96 -57.54 -34.14
N ASP A 680 38.11 -58.06 -34.54
CA ASP A 680 38.31 -58.75 -35.80
C ASP A 680 39.13 -60.03 -35.64
N PHE A 681 38.85 -61.01 -36.49
CA PHE A 681 39.62 -62.26 -36.53
C PHE A 681 39.52 -62.91 -37.92
N PRO A 682 40.62 -63.44 -38.47
CA PRO A 682 42.00 -63.36 -37.97
C PRO A 682 42.63 -61.96 -38.19
N ASP A 683 43.52 -61.53 -37.29
CA ASP A 683 44.39 -60.36 -37.45
C ASP A 683 45.83 -60.75 -37.04
N PRO A 684 46.83 -60.76 -37.94
CA PRO A 684 46.75 -60.37 -39.35
C PRO A 684 45.96 -61.34 -40.24
N VAL A 685 45.19 -60.81 -41.20
CA VAL A 685 44.45 -61.57 -42.23
C VAL A 685 45.27 -61.71 -43.51
N THR A 686 45.12 -62.80 -44.26
CA THR A 686 45.75 -62.93 -45.59
C THR A 686 44.84 -62.36 -46.67
N ALA A 687 45.34 -61.48 -47.55
CA ALA A 687 44.54 -60.95 -48.66
C ALA A 687 44.04 -62.08 -49.57
N GLY A 688 42.74 -62.06 -49.90
CA GLY A 688 42.04 -63.14 -50.60
C GLY A 688 41.30 -64.14 -49.69
N THR A 689 41.37 -63.98 -48.36
CA THR A 689 40.70 -64.87 -47.38
C THR A 689 39.62 -64.15 -46.56
N SER A 690 38.85 -64.89 -45.77
CA SER A 690 37.76 -64.37 -44.95
C SER A 690 38.27 -63.67 -43.68
N LEU A 691 37.66 -62.54 -43.34
CA LEU A 691 37.81 -61.78 -42.10
C LEU A 691 36.44 -61.67 -41.41
N THR A 692 36.38 -61.88 -40.10
CA THR A 692 35.16 -61.73 -39.31
C THR A 692 35.27 -60.55 -38.36
N TYR A 693 34.35 -59.60 -38.45
CA TYR A 693 34.15 -58.56 -37.44
C TYR A 693 33.12 -59.03 -36.41
N THR A 694 33.40 -58.82 -35.12
CA THR A 694 32.44 -59.04 -34.02
C THR A 694 32.08 -57.70 -33.39
N LEU A 695 30.79 -57.43 -33.24
CA LEU A 695 30.22 -56.23 -32.64
C LEU A 695 29.51 -56.58 -31.34
N THR A 696 29.87 -55.90 -30.27
CA THR A 696 29.22 -56.01 -28.95
C THR A 696 28.71 -54.65 -28.53
N ILE A 697 27.46 -54.58 -28.08
CA ILE A 697 26.78 -53.35 -27.65
C ILE A 697 26.36 -53.49 -26.18
N THR A 698 26.57 -52.46 -25.38
CA THR A 698 26.16 -52.41 -23.96
C THR A 698 25.38 -51.13 -23.70
N ASN A 699 24.30 -51.20 -22.93
CA ASN A 699 23.62 -50.00 -22.42
C ASN A 699 24.03 -49.76 -20.96
N ASN A 700 24.93 -48.81 -20.73
CA ASN A 700 25.39 -48.37 -19.41
C ASN A 700 24.45 -47.34 -18.75
N GLY A 701 23.42 -46.89 -19.48
CA GLY A 701 22.49 -45.87 -19.00
C GLY A 701 21.43 -46.42 -18.06
N PRO A 702 20.77 -45.57 -17.27
CA PRO A 702 19.78 -45.98 -16.28
C PRO A 702 18.42 -46.39 -16.88
N SER A 703 18.14 -46.09 -18.15
CA SER A 703 16.90 -46.48 -18.85
C SER A 703 17.15 -47.53 -19.92
N GLU A 704 16.10 -48.26 -20.30
CA GLU A 704 16.12 -49.14 -21.47
C GLU A 704 16.37 -48.32 -22.75
N ALA A 705 17.25 -48.81 -23.62
CA ALA A 705 17.46 -48.24 -24.95
C ALA A 705 16.51 -48.93 -25.93
N THR A 706 15.74 -48.17 -26.72
CA THR A 706 14.79 -48.68 -27.72
C THR A 706 15.23 -48.33 -29.13
N ASP A 707 14.79 -49.13 -30.10
CA ASP A 707 15.16 -49.03 -31.52
C ASP A 707 16.67 -48.88 -31.71
N VAL A 708 17.44 -49.75 -31.07
CA VAL A 708 18.90 -49.71 -31.14
C VAL A 708 19.34 -50.17 -32.53
N VAL A 709 20.01 -49.28 -33.26
CA VAL A 709 20.48 -49.52 -34.63
C VAL A 709 22.00 -49.40 -34.67
N ILE A 710 22.67 -50.47 -35.09
CA ILE A 710 24.09 -50.46 -35.44
C ILE A 710 24.22 -50.32 -36.95
N THR A 711 25.10 -49.42 -37.40
CA THR A 711 25.50 -49.27 -38.80
C THR A 711 27.00 -49.47 -38.93
N ASP A 712 27.39 -50.50 -39.68
CA ASP A 712 28.78 -50.83 -39.99
C ASP A 712 29.05 -50.55 -41.46
N THR A 713 30.00 -49.66 -41.76
CA THR A 713 30.33 -49.31 -43.16
C THR A 713 31.58 -50.04 -43.60
N LEU A 714 31.39 -51.08 -44.42
CA LEU A 714 32.49 -51.93 -44.88
C LEU A 714 33.40 -51.17 -45.85
N PRO A 715 34.73 -51.23 -45.67
CA PRO A 715 35.68 -50.59 -46.57
C PRO A 715 35.70 -51.24 -47.96
N ALA A 716 36.06 -50.48 -49.00
CA ALA A 716 36.09 -50.98 -50.39
C ALA A 716 37.06 -52.15 -50.62
N SER A 717 38.00 -52.39 -49.69
CA SER A 717 38.97 -53.48 -49.72
C SER A 717 38.39 -54.83 -49.26
N VAL A 718 37.13 -54.90 -48.85
CA VAL A 718 36.46 -56.15 -48.49
C VAL A 718 35.13 -56.30 -49.23
N THR A 719 34.65 -57.54 -49.37
CA THR A 719 33.34 -57.86 -49.94
C THR A 719 32.51 -58.55 -48.86
N PHE A 720 31.24 -58.15 -48.69
CA PHE A 720 30.34 -58.78 -47.73
C PHE A 720 30.02 -60.24 -48.12
N ASP A 721 30.20 -61.17 -47.19
CA ASP A 721 29.81 -62.57 -47.39
C ASP A 721 28.53 -62.91 -46.64
N SER A 722 28.53 -62.70 -45.32
CA SER A 722 27.40 -63.02 -44.47
C SER A 722 27.43 -62.24 -43.16
N SER A 723 26.31 -62.18 -42.48
CA SER A 723 26.20 -61.65 -41.12
C SER A 723 25.36 -62.58 -40.25
N SER A 724 25.57 -62.54 -38.95
CA SER A 724 24.74 -63.23 -37.95
C SER A 724 24.01 -62.23 -37.05
N GLY A 725 23.12 -62.74 -36.20
CA GLY A 725 22.28 -61.92 -35.33
C GLY A 725 21.19 -61.17 -36.10
N PHE A 726 20.76 -60.01 -35.59
CA PHE A 726 19.74 -59.17 -36.21
C PHE A 726 20.29 -58.26 -37.33
N CYS A 727 21.33 -58.72 -38.03
CA CYS A 727 22.06 -57.94 -39.03
C CYS A 727 21.65 -58.31 -40.46
N SER A 728 21.65 -57.30 -41.34
CA SER A 728 21.39 -57.47 -42.77
C SER A 728 22.26 -56.52 -43.60
N SER A 729 22.68 -56.98 -44.77
CA SER A 729 23.39 -56.14 -45.75
C SER A 729 22.48 -55.04 -46.28
N GLN A 730 23.05 -53.86 -46.49
CA GLN A 730 22.39 -52.67 -47.01
C GLN A 730 23.13 -52.17 -48.28
N PRO A 731 22.49 -51.30 -49.09
CA PRO A 731 23.18 -50.58 -50.16
C PRO A 731 24.41 -49.80 -49.63
N ASN A 732 25.31 -49.40 -50.52
CA ASN A 732 26.51 -48.61 -50.17
C ASN A 732 27.50 -49.32 -49.22
N ASN A 733 27.62 -50.65 -49.31
CA ASN A 733 28.53 -51.46 -48.49
C ASN A 733 28.31 -51.31 -46.97
N GLN A 734 27.06 -51.11 -46.55
CA GLN A 734 26.72 -51.05 -45.14
C GLN A 734 26.11 -52.36 -44.64
N VAL A 735 26.30 -52.65 -43.37
CA VAL A 735 25.58 -53.71 -42.64
C VAL A 735 24.84 -53.05 -41.50
N ARG A 736 23.54 -53.29 -41.42
CA ARG A 736 22.68 -52.73 -40.38
C ARG A 736 22.18 -53.83 -39.46
N CYS A 737 22.34 -53.64 -38.16
CA CYS A 737 21.83 -54.54 -37.12
C CYS A 737 20.80 -53.81 -36.26
N THR A 738 19.65 -54.41 -35.99
CA THR A 738 18.57 -53.76 -35.22
C THR A 738 18.15 -54.58 -34.02
N TYR A 739 18.18 -53.98 -32.83
CA TYR A 739 17.67 -54.57 -31.59
C TYR A 739 16.42 -53.78 -31.16
N ALA A 740 15.34 -54.49 -30.82
CA ALA A 740 14.11 -53.82 -30.37
C ALA A 740 14.35 -53.01 -29.10
N ASN A 741 15.06 -53.60 -28.13
CA ASN A 741 15.53 -52.91 -26.95
C ASN A 741 16.80 -53.55 -26.35
N ILE A 742 17.49 -52.77 -25.50
CA ILE A 742 18.56 -53.23 -24.63
C ILE A 742 18.30 -52.67 -23.23
N ALA A 743 18.02 -53.56 -22.28
CA ALA A 743 17.75 -53.21 -20.89
C ALA A 743 18.93 -52.45 -20.26
N SER A 744 18.63 -51.58 -19.29
CA SER A 744 19.65 -50.85 -18.52
C SER A 744 20.68 -51.81 -17.90
N GLY A 745 21.96 -51.42 -17.96
CA GLY A 745 23.10 -52.18 -17.44
C GLY A 745 23.38 -53.50 -18.16
N SER A 746 22.71 -53.78 -19.28
CA SER A 746 22.80 -55.06 -20.00
C SER A 746 23.55 -54.94 -21.32
N ALA A 747 24.17 -56.03 -21.75
CA ALA A 747 24.74 -56.18 -23.08
C ALA A 747 23.72 -56.78 -24.05
N GLY A 748 23.68 -56.28 -25.29
CA GLY A 748 22.95 -56.90 -26.38
C GLY A 748 23.63 -58.19 -26.84
N ALA A 749 22.88 -59.05 -27.54
CA ALA A 749 23.46 -60.24 -28.17
C ALA A 749 24.55 -59.82 -29.18
N PRO A 750 25.71 -60.50 -29.25
CA PRO A 750 26.78 -60.14 -30.18
C PRO A 750 26.36 -60.37 -31.63
N ALA A 751 26.82 -59.49 -32.52
CA ALA A 751 26.64 -59.61 -33.96
C ALA A 751 27.98 -59.91 -34.65
N THR A 752 27.99 -60.78 -35.66
CA THR A 752 29.18 -61.03 -36.48
C THR A 752 28.95 -60.66 -37.94
N ILE A 753 29.97 -60.13 -38.59
CA ILE A 753 29.99 -59.76 -40.00
C ILE A 753 31.21 -60.42 -40.64
N THR A 754 30.97 -61.35 -41.56
CA THR A 754 32.04 -62.05 -42.30
C THR A 754 32.19 -61.40 -43.67
N VAL A 755 33.42 -61.08 -44.03
CA VAL A 755 33.79 -60.44 -45.29
C VAL A 755 34.97 -61.17 -45.93
N THR A 756 35.07 -61.15 -47.26
CA THR A 756 36.26 -61.61 -47.97
C THR A 756 37.17 -60.41 -48.28
N VAL A 757 38.44 -60.51 -47.88
CA VAL A 757 39.44 -59.46 -48.14
C VAL A 757 39.85 -59.50 -49.61
N ASN A 758 39.76 -58.37 -50.31
CA ASN A 758 40.18 -58.26 -51.70
C ASN A 758 41.66 -58.68 -51.85
N PRO A 759 42.03 -59.54 -52.82
CA PRO A 759 43.42 -59.93 -53.07
C PRO A 759 44.40 -58.77 -53.31
N ALA A 760 43.90 -57.60 -53.71
CA ALA A 760 44.66 -56.36 -53.90
C ALA A 760 44.51 -55.35 -52.72
N ALA A 761 44.00 -55.79 -51.57
CA ALA A 761 43.82 -54.94 -50.40
C ALA A 761 45.15 -54.33 -49.93
N PRO A 762 45.13 -53.09 -49.39
CA PRO A 762 46.29 -52.49 -48.75
C PRO A 762 46.69 -53.26 -47.48
N ASN A 763 47.87 -52.97 -46.93
CA ASN A 763 48.41 -53.65 -45.74
C ASN A 763 47.60 -53.40 -44.44
N LEU A 764 46.66 -52.45 -44.45
CA LEU A 764 45.80 -52.13 -43.32
C LEU A 764 44.37 -51.91 -43.81
N ILE A 765 43.41 -52.54 -43.16
CA ILE A 765 41.97 -52.35 -43.41
C ILE A 765 41.38 -51.69 -42.18
N THR A 766 40.78 -50.52 -42.33
CA THR A 766 40.06 -49.84 -41.25
C THR A 766 38.57 -50.05 -41.44
N ASN A 767 37.87 -50.55 -40.41
CA ASN A 767 36.42 -50.68 -40.42
C ASN A 767 35.81 -50.00 -39.18
N THR A 768 34.70 -49.28 -39.39
CA THR A 768 34.02 -48.49 -38.35
C THR A 768 32.55 -48.87 -38.28
N ALA A 769 32.09 -49.17 -37.06
CA ALA A 769 30.68 -49.33 -36.74
C ALA A 769 30.22 -48.22 -35.79
N SER A 770 28.99 -47.75 -35.96
CA SER A 770 28.33 -46.82 -35.04
C SER A 770 27.00 -47.36 -34.55
N VAL A 771 26.53 -46.88 -33.40
CA VAL A 771 25.26 -47.28 -32.80
C VAL A 771 24.42 -46.06 -32.42
N THR A 772 23.09 -46.19 -32.52
CA THR A 772 22.10 -45.17 -32.12
C THR A 772 20.88 -45.81 -31.45
N SER A 773 20.14 -45.05 -30.66
CA SER A 773 18.81 -45.39 -30.09
C SER A 773 17.88 -44.18 -30.12
N ASN A 774 16.63 -44.34 -29.66
CA ASN A 774 15.67 -43.24 -29.50
C ASN A 774 15.96 -42.36 -28.28
N GLU A 775 16.52 -42.93 -27.21
CA GLU A 775 16.80 -42.22 -25.97
C GLU A 775 18.05 -41.33 -26.09
N PHE A 776 18.11 -40.28 -25.28
CA PHE A 776 19.28 -39.42 -25.21
C PHE A 776 20.48 -40.18 -24.64
N ASP A 777 21.60 -40.11 -25.37
CA ASP A 777 22.87 -40.68 -24.96
C ASP A 777 23.80 -39.63 -24.34
N PRO A 778 24.14 -39.75 -23.04
CA PRO A 778 24.96 -38.76 -22.35
C PRO A 778 26.45 -38.84 -22.74
N ASN A 779 26.90 -39.90 -23.42
CA ASN A 779 28.29 -40.11 -23.78
C ASN A 779 28.45 -40.54 -25.24
N ALA A 780 27.97 -39.76 -26.20
CA ALA A 780 28.05 -40.10 -27.63
C ALA A 780 29.47 -40.45 -28.20
N ASN A 781 30.56 -40.24 -27.46
CA ASN A 781 31.91 -40.60 -27.87
C ASN A 781 32.19 -42.12 -27.88
N ASN A 782 31.42 -42.92 -27.15
CA ASN A 782 31.54 -44.39 -27.11
C ASN A 782 30.57 -45.10 -28.11
N ASN A 783 29.83 -44.32 -28.91
CA ASN A 783 28.87 -44.80 -29.91
C ASN A 783 29.49 -45.14 -31.27
N ALA A 784 30.81 -45.13 -31.38
CA ALA A 784 31.52 -45.60 -32.56
C ALA A 784 32.76 -46.41 -32.17
N ALA A 785 32.95 -47.54 -32.85
CA ALA A 785 34.12 -48.39 -32.68
C ALA A 785 34.79 -48.60 -34.03
N THR A 786 36.10 -48.29 -34.07
CA THR A 786 36.94 -48.49 -35.26
C THR A 786 38.00 -49.52 -34.92
N ILE A 787 38.19 -50.50 -35.81
CA ILE A 787 39.25 -51.49 -35.72
C ILE A 787 40.09 -51.45 -36.99
N THR A 788 41.39 -51.70 -36.85
CA THR A 788 42.34 -51.76 -37.97
C THR A 788 42.94 -53.15 -38.05
N THR A 789 42.65 -53.86 -39.14
CA THR A 789 43.16 -55.21 -39.41
C THR A 789 44.44 -55.12 -40.23
N THR A 790 45.50 -55.81 -39.81
CA THR A 790 46.73 -55.94 -40.59
C THR A 790 46.54 -56.98 -41.69
N VAL A 791 46.98 -56.68 -42.91
CA VAL A 791 46.86 -57.59 -44.06
C VAL A 791 48.22 -58.13 -44.48
N ASN A 792 48.36 -59.45 -44.42
CA ASN A 792 49.48 -60.18 -45.00
C ASN A 792 49.19 -60.46 -46.49
N ARG A 793 50.10 -60.05 -47.37
CA ARG A 793 50.02 -60.31 -48.81
C ARG A 793 51.02 -61.41 -49.16
N LEU A 794 50.52 -62.55 -49.61
CA LEU A 794 51.32 -63.73 -49.95
C LEU A 794 51.04 -64.14 -51.40
N VAL A 795 52.11 -64.24 -52.19
CA VAL A 795 52.04 -64.64 -53.60
C VAL A 795 52.75 -65.97 -53.81
N ASN A 796 52.50 -66.61 -54.95
CA ASN A 796 53.23 -67.81 -55.38
C ASN A 796 53.42 -67.68 -56.89
N LEU A 797 54.51 -67.02 -57.29
CA LEU A 797 54.84 -66.82 -58.68
C LEU A 797 55.47 -68.08 -59.26
N SER A 798 55.37 -68.23 -60.57
CA SER A 798 56.05 -69.28 -61.32
C SER A 798 56.29 -68.78 -62.73
N ILE A 799 57.43 -69.15 -63.33
CA ILE A 799 57.78 -68.75 -64.69
C ILE A 799 58.06 -69.97 -65.57
N THR A 800 57.47 -69.99 -66.76
CA THR A 800 57.78 -70.94 -67.83
C THR A 800 58.31 -70.23 -69.06
N LYS A 801 59.23 -70.85 -69.79
CA LYS A 801 59.84 -70.27 -70.99
C LYS A 801 59.95 -71.29 -72.11
N THR A 802 59.51 -70.90 -73.32
CA THR A 802 59.58 -71.72 -74.53
C THR A 802 60.17 -70.94 -75.69
N GLY A 803 61.02 -71.56 -76.50
CA GLY A 803 61.52 -70.98 -77.77
C GLY A 803 60.64 -71.39 -78.96
N SER A 804 60.50 -70.50 -79.95
CA SER A 804 59.66 -70.72 -81.13
C SER A 804 60.16 -71.81 -82.08
N ALA A 805 61.44 -72.20 -81.96
CA ALA A 805 62.04 -73.27 -82.75
C ALA A 805 63.21 -73.92 -81.99
N ASN A 806 63.36 -75.24 -82.14
CA ASN A 806 64.50 -76.02 -81.66
C ASN A 806 64.56 -77.35 -82.46
N PRO A 807 65.53 -77.57 -83.37
CA PRO A 807 66.67 -76.70 -83.69
C PRO A 807 66.28 -75.41 -84.45
N ILE A 808 67.15 -74.40 -84.42
CA ILE A 808 67.07 -73.16 -85.22
C ILE A 808 68.31 -73.01 -86.10
N ALA A 809 68.15 -72.54 -87.33
CA ALA A 809 69.30 -72.23 -88.18
C ALA A 809 69.98 -70.93 -87.72
N ALA A 810 71.31 -70.89 -87.68
CA ALA A 810 72.05 -69.65 -87.42
C ALA A 810 71.71 -68.59 -88.48
N GLY A 811 71.54 -67.34 -88.08
CA GLY A 811 71.05 -66.23 -88.92
C GLY A 811 69.55 -65.96 -88.81
N ASN A 812 68.74 -66.92 -88.35
CA ASN A 812 67.30 -66.75 -88.22
C ASN A 812 66.87 -66.10 -86.89
N SER A 813 65.64 -65.58 -86.83
CA SER A 813 65.07 -65.06 -85.59
C SER A 813 64.45 -66.16 -84.73
N LEU A 814 64.76 -66.14 -83.43
CA LEU A 814 64.19 -67.00 -82.41
C LEU A 814 63.33 -66.14 -81.46
N THR A 815 62.08 -66.54 -81.20
CA THR A 815 61.21 -65.87 -80.24
C THR A 815 61.05 -66.71 -78.99
N TYR A 816 61.34 -66.16 -77.83
CA TYR A 816 61.02 -66.75 -76.55
C TYR A 816 59.69 -66.22 -76.02
N THR A 817 58.82 -67.12 -75.59
CA THR A 817 57.59 -66.80 -74.87
C THR A 817 57.78 -67.13 -73.40
N LEU A 818 57.54 -66.15 -72.53
CA LEU A 818 57.56 -66.28 -71.07
C LEU A 818 56.14 -66.19 -70.55
N THR A 819 55.76 -67.07 -69.64
CA THR A 819 54.47 -67.02 -68.93
C THR A 819 54.75 -66.98 -67.45
N VAL A 820 54.21 -65.96 -66.77
CA VAL A 820 54.27 -65.83 -65.31
C VAL A 820 52.88 -66.06 -64.75
N ALA A 821 52.72 -67.01 -63.84
CA ALA A 821 51.45 -67.28 -63.16
C ALA A 821 51.58 -67.03 -61.66
N ASN A 822 50.52 -66.49 -61.04
CA ASN A 822 50.43 -66.29 -59.59
C ASN A 822 49.38 -67.24 -59.00
N SER A 823 49.81 -68.31 -58.35
CA SER A 823 48.93 -69.28 -57.67
C SER A 823 48.67 -68.94 -56.20
N GLY A 824 49.16 -67.79 -55.73
CA GLY A 824 48.96 -67.32 -54.35
C GLY A 824 47.60 -66.65 -54.16
N PRO A 825 47.11 -66.52 -52.92
CA PRO A 825 45.81 -65.90 -52.61
C PRO A 825 45.80 -64.37 -52.81
N SER A 826 46.96 -63.72 -52.85
CA SER A 826 47.09 -62.27 -53.01
C SER A 826 47.53 -61.88 -54.42
N GLN A 827 47.19 -60.66 -54.86
CA GLN A 827 47.71 -60.09 -56.09
C GLN A 827 49.21 -59.80 -55.96
N ALA A 828 50.01 -60.25 -56.94
CA ALA A 828 51.41 -59.90 -57.09
C ALA A 828 51.53 -58.59 -57.85
N SER A 829 52.15 -57.59 -57.23
CA SER A 829 52.45 -56.29 -57.81
C SER A 829 53.96 -56.09 -57.93
N GLY A 830 54.34 -55.07 -58.71
CA GLY A 830 55.74 -54.79 -59.00
C GLY A 830 56.46 -56.00 -59.59
N VAL A 831 55.75 -56.83 -60.36
CA VAL A 831 56.31 -58.05 -60.93
C VAL A 831 57.35 -57.65 -61.96
N ILE A 832 58.56 -58.20 -61.81
CA ILE A 832 59.71 -57.96 -62.68
C ILE A 832 60.15 -59.28 -63.29
N ILE A 833 60.13 -59.36 -64.62
CA ILE A 833 60.69 -60.48 -65.38
C ILE A 833 62.08 -60.05 -65.87
N THR A 834 63.10 -60.84 -65.56
CA THR A 834 64.47 -60.59 -65.99
C THR A 834 64.98 -61.76 -66.81
N ASP A 835 65.26 -61.52 -68.09
CA ASP A 835 65.69 -62.52 -69.05
C ASP A 835 67.11 -62.20 -69.57
N THR A 836 68.06 -63.10 -69.32
CA THR A 836 69.45 -62.91 -69.74
C THR A 836 69.67 -63.59 -71.08
N LEU A 837 69.95 -62.79 -72.12
CA LEU A 837 70.18 -63.29 -73.46
C LEU A 837 71.54 -64.02 -73.53
N PRO A 838 71.60 -65.24 -74.11
CA PRO A 838 72.86 -65.98 -74.24
C PRO A 838 73.81 -65.30 -75.23
N ALA A 839 75.10 -65.62 -75.13
CA ALA A 839 76.06 -65.24 -76.17
C ALA A 839 75.65 -65.85 -77.53
N GLY A 840 75.88 -65.11 -78.61
CA GLY A 840 75.56 -65.57 -79.98
C GLY A 840 74.16 -65.20 -80.47
N VAL A 841 73.38 -64.41 -79.72
CA VAL A 841 72.14 -63.77 -80.20
C VAL A 841 72.21 -62.24 -80.04
N THR A 842 71.42 -61.52 -80.83
CA THR A 842 71.19 -60.08 -80.67
C THR A 842 69.72 -59.80 -80.40
N PHE A 843 69.43 -58.84 -79.52
CA PHE A 843 68.06 -58.42 -79.22
C PHE A 843 67.41 -57.79 -80.46
N ALA A 844 66.18 -58.21 -80.79
CA ALA A 844 65.41 -57.62 -81.89
C ALA A 844 64.18 -56.85 -81.39
N ALA A 845 63.35 -57.47 -80.56
CA ALA A 845 62.16 -56.83 -80.00
C ALA A 845 61.68 -57.57 -78.74
N ALA A 846 60.85 -56.92 -77.93
CA ALA A 846 60.10 -57.56 -76.87
C ALA A 846 58.67 -57.00 -76.79
N SER A 847 57.81 -57.62 -75.98
CA SER A 847 56.47 -57.11 -75.66
C SER A 847 56.53 -55.73 -75.00
N SER A 848 55.45 -54.95 -75.12
CA SER A 848 55.32 -53.65 -74.46
C SER A 848 55.56 -53.75 -72.94
N GLY A 849 56.35 -52.84 -72.38
CA GLY A 849 56.75 -52.87 -70.96
C GLY A 849 58.07 -53.59 -70.68
N CYS A 850 58.73 -54.13 -71.72
CA CYS A 850 60.06 -54.74 -71.62
C CYS A 850 61.12 -53.89 -72.32
N SER A 851 62.30 -53.76 -71.72
CA SER A 851 63.45 -53.07 -72.32
C SER A 851 64.71 -53.93 -72.23
N ASN A 852 65.59 -53.83 -73.24
CA ASN A 852 66.89 -54.49 -73.22
C ASN A 852 67.96 -53.53 -72.68
N VAL A 853 68.67 -53.95 -71.63
CA VAL A 853 69.80 -53.23 -71.03
C VAL A 853 70.95 -54.23 -70.91
N SER A 854 72.05 -53.99 -71.63
CA SER A 854 73.27 -54.81 -71.54
C SER A 854 73.03 -56.33 -71.71
N ASN A 855 72.26 -56.73 -72.74
CA ASN A 855 71.87 -58.13 -73.01
C ASN A 855 70.95 -58.78 -71.96
N GLN A 856 70.33 -57.98 -71.09
CA GLN A 856 69.28 -58.42 -70.19
C GLN A 856 67.97 -57.73 -70.57
N VAL A 857 66.91 -58.50 -70.84
CA VAL A 857 65.57 -57.97 -71.11
C VAL A 857 64.81 -57.94 -69.79
N ILE A 858 64.42 -56.74 -69.37
CA ILE A 858 63.71 -56.50 -68.11
C ILE A 858 62.31 -56.01 -68.44
N CYS A 859 61.29 -56.74 -67.99
CA CYS A 859 59.89 -56.31 -68.01
C CYS A 859 59.50 -55.90 -66.59
N SER A 860 59.11 -54.65 -66.37
CA SER A 860 58.87 -54.10 -65.03
C SER A 860 57.45 -53.54 -64.86
N ASN A 861 57.07 -53.25 -63.61
CA ASN A 861 55.77 -52.69 -63.23
C ASN A 861 54.57 -53.54 -63.67
N LEU A 862 54.74 -54.86 -63.70
CA LEU A 862 53.65 -55.78 -64.03
C LEU A 862 52.83 -56.12 -62.78
N SER A 863 51.59 -56.54 -62.99
CA SER A 863 50.71 -57.04 -61.93
C SER A 863 50.06 -58.35 -62.38
N VAL A 864 50.03 -59.33 -61.49
CA VAL A 864 49.41 -60.64 -61.73
C VAL A 864 48.38 -60.88 -60.62
N ALA A 865 47.10 -60.86 -61.01
CA ALA A 865 45.99 -61.17 -60.11
C ALA A 865 46.18 -62.56 -59.47
N SER A 866 45.60 -62.77 -58.28
CA SER A 866 45.54 -64.10 -57.67
C SER A 866 44.86 -65.08 -58.63
N GLY A 867 45.47 -66.24 -58.85
CA GLY A 867 45.03 -67.25 -59.82
C GLY A 867 45.24 -66.86 -61.30
N GLY A 868 45.82 -65.69 -61.58
CA GLY A 868 46.02 -65.17 -62.93
C GLY A 868 47.38 -65.52 -63.53
N ALA A 869 47.54 -65.26 -64.83
CA ALA A 869 48.80 -65.37 -65.54
C ALA A 869 48.97 -64.25 -66.59
N ILE A 870 50.21 -63.87 -66.85
CA ILE A 870 50.59 -62.91 -67.89
C ILE A 870 51.67 -63.51 -68.80
N THR A 871 51.75 -63.03 -70.04
CA THR A 871 52.73 -63.49 -71.03
C THR A 871 53.58 -62.36 -71.57
N ALA A 872 54.89 -62.59 -71.73
CA ALA A 872 55.82 -61.69 -72.39
C ALA A 872 56.55 -62.43 -73.53
N SER A 873 56.85 -61.73 -74.63
CA SER A 873 57.57 -62.32 -75.77
C SER A 873 58.86 -61.56 -76.04
N ILE A 874 59.97 -62.26 -76.27
CA ILE A 874 61.28 -61.70 -76.58
C ILE A 874 61.78 -62.31 -77.89
N ARG A 875 61.95 -61.48 -78.93
CA ARG A 875 62.51 -61.88 -80.21
C ARG A 875 63.98 -61.53 -80.28
N VAL A 876 64.81 -62.49 -80.65
CA VAL A 876 66.26 -62.34 -80.87
C VAL A 876 66.63 -62.83 -82.27
N ILE A 877 67.77 -62.35 -82.80
CA ILE A 877 68.37 -62.86 -84.03
C ILE A 877 69.59 -63.69 -83.63
N VAL A 878 69.66 -64.95 -84.08
CA VAL A 878 70.84 -65.80 -83.86
C VAL A 878 71.94 -65.37 -84.82
N ALA A 879 73.13 -65.03 -84.32
CA ALA A 879 74.21 -64.59 -85.21
C ALA A 879 74.58 -65.69 -86.22
N PRO A 880 74.87 -65.36 -87.50
CA PRO A 880 75.18 -66.35 -88.55
C PRO A 880 76.34 -67.31 -88.24
N SER A 881 77.25 -66.93 -87.34
CA SER A 881 78.39 -67.74 -86.90
C SER A 881 78.10 -68.63 -85.68
N THR A 882 76.97 -68.44 -85.00
CA THR A 882 76.63 -69.14 -83.76
C THR A 882 76.31 -70.60 -84.02
N LEU A 883 76.91 -71.51 -83.26
CA LEU A 883 76.60 -72.95 -83.26
C LEU A 883 76.55 -73.50 -81.84
N GLY A 884 75.95 -74.67 -81.66
CA GLY A 884 75.85 -75.35 -80.37
C GLY A 884 74.50 -75.11 -79.73
N THR A 885 74.45 -75.04 -78.39
CA THR A 885 73.19 -74.86 -77.65
C THR A 885 73.13 -73.46 -77.04
N LEU A 886 72.09 -72.71 -77.36
CA LEU A 886 71.72 -71.48 -76.67
C LEU A 886 70.97 -71.85 -75.40
N ALA A 887 71.48 -71.47 -74.23
CA ALA A 887 70.80 -71.61 -72.95
C ALA A 887 70.37 -70.21 -72.46
N ASN A 888 69.07 -69.93 -72.53
CA ASN A 888 68.52 -68.65 -72.12
C ASN A 888 67.81 -68.79 -70.79
N VAL A 889 68.18 -67.96 -69.82
CA VAL A 889 67.66 -68.02 -68.45
C VAL A 889 66.75 -66.83 -68.18
N ALA A 890 65.58 -67.08 -67.60
CA ALA A 890 64.64 -66.06 -67.14
C ALA A 890 64.32 -66.24 -65.66
N THR A 891 64.10 -65.13 -64.97
CA THR A 891 63.73 -65.07 -63.56
C THR A 891 62.54 -64.13 -63.37
N VAL A 892 61.75 -64.35 -62.32
CA VAL A 892 60.65 -63.45 -61.93
C VAL A 892 60.71 -63.10 -60.45
N THR A 893 60.40 -61.85 -60.11
CA THR A 893 60.26 -61.36 -58.74
C THR A 893 59.01 -60.48 -58.60
N SER A 894 58.57 -60.22 -57.37
CA SER A 894 57.48 -59.31 -57.00
C SER A 894 57.85 -58.46 -55.78
N THR A 895 57.03 -57.46 -55.46
CA THR A 895 57.14 -56.71 -54.20
C THR A 895 56.65 -57.51 -53.00
N GLU A 896 55.67 -58.39 -53.20
CA GLU A 896 55.14 -59.27 -52.15
C GLU A 896 56.05 -60.49 -51.97
N PRO A 897 56.18 -61.01 -50.74
CA PRO A 897 56.97 -62.21 -50.48
C PRO A 897 56.35 -63.43 -51.16
N ASP A 898 57.20 -64.16 -51.89
CA ASP A 898 56.91 -65.47 -52.46
C ASP A 898 57.63 -66.55 -51.63
N PRO A 899 56.89 -67.33 -50.81
CA PRO A 899 57.49 -68.40 -50.01
C PRO A 899 58.10 -69.53 -50.85
N ASN A 900 57.70 -69.69 -52.11
CA ASN A 900 58.19 -70.73 -53.00
C ASN A 900 59.05 -70.12 -54.11
N THR A 901 60.31 -69.82 -53.82
CA THR A 901 61.21 -69.20 -54.82
C THR A 901 61.77 -70.19 -55.85
N ALA A 902 61.52 -71.49 -55.70
CA ALA A 902 62.14 -72.54 -56.53
C ALA A 902 61.62 -72.56 -57.97
N ASN A 903 60.40 -72.08 -58.21
CA ASN A 903 59.74 -72.00 -59.52
C ASN A 903 59.87 -70.60 -60.18
N ASN A 904 60.68 -69.71 -59.60
CA ASN A 904 60.88 -68.34 -60.09
C ASN A 904 62.07 -68.19 -61.06
N THR A 905 62.69 -69.30 -61.47
CA THR A 905 63.76 -69.32 -62.48
C THR A 905 63.50 -70.44 -63.49
N VAL A 906 63.68 -70.17 -64.77
CA VAL A 906 63.54 -71.15 -65.85
C VAL A 906 64.64 -70.98 -66.90
N THR A 907 65.13 -72.09 -67.44
CA THR A 907 66.09 -72.10 -68.55
C THR A 907 65.46 -72.77 -69.76
N ALA A 908 65.51 -72.11 -70.92
CA ALA A 908 65.15 -72.70 -72.20
C ALA A 908 66.41 -72.95 -73.02
N THR A 909 66.56 -74.18 -73.53
CA THR A 909 67.68 -74.57 -74.40
C THR A 909 67.23 -74.74 -75.84
N THR A 910 67.93 -74.10 -76.77
CA THR A 910 67.70 -74.24 -78.21
C THR A 910 68.99 -74.66 -78.90
N THR A 911 68.95 -75.73 -79.69
CA THR A 911 70.09 -76.17 -80.51
C THR A 911 70.16 -75.35 -81.80
N VAL A 912 71.36 -74.92 -82.17
CA VAL A 912 71.62 -74.09 -83.36
C VAL A 912 72.34 -74.93 -84.41
N THR A 913 71.74 -75.03 -85.58
CA THR A 913 72.26 -75.79 -86.73
C THR A 913 72.80 -74.86 -87.81
N ARG A 914 73.81 -75.31 -88.57
CA ARG A 914 74.36 -74.59 -89.72
C ARG A 914 73.53 -74.89 -90.98
N VAL A 915 73.01 -73.85 -91.64
CA VAL A 915 72.35 -73.95 -92.95
C VAL A 915 73.00 -72.96 -93.90
N THR A 916 73.69 -73.48 -94.91
CA THR A 916 74.46 -72.71 -95.88
C THR A 916 73.90 -73.02 -97.25
N ASP A 917 73.60 -72.00 -98.05
CA ASP A 917 73.18 -72.17 -99.45
C ASP A 917 74.32 -71.60 -100.28
N LEU A 918 75.21 -72.48 -100.76
CA LEU A 918 76.28 -72.09 -101.64
C LEU A 918 75.76 -72.10 -103.07
N SER A 919 76.25 -71.20 -103.91
CA SER A 919 75.96 -71.25 -105.34
C SER A 919 77.21 -70.90 -106.11
N ILE A 920 77.39 -71.53 -107.27
CA ILE A 920 78.50 -71.24 -108.17
C ILE A 920 77.98 -70.93 -109.57
N SER A 921 78.51 -69.87 -110.17
CA SER A 921 78.27 -69.51 -111.56
C SER A 921 79.59 -69.37 -112.30
N GLN A 922 79.59 -69.66 -113.60
CA GLN A 922 80.78 -69.58 -114.45
C GLN A 922 80.50 -68.81 -115.73
N SER A 923 81.47 -68.03 -116.19
CA SER A 923 81.48 -67.39 -117.50
C SER A 923 82.82 -67.56 -118.20
N THR A 924 82.79 -67.68 -119.52
CA THR A 924 83.98 -67.92 -120.36
C THR A 924 83.84 -67.19 -121.69
N PRO A 925 84.94 -66.68 -122.29
CA PRO A 925 84.92 -66.22 -123.68
C PRO A 925 84.55 -67.36 -124.65
N ASN A 926 83.70 -67.08 -125.64
CA ASN A 926 83.28 -68.02 -126.69
C ASN A 926 82.92 -67.22 -127.96
N PRO A 927 83.58 -67.42 -129.14
CA PRO A 927 84.52 -68.49 -129.49
C PRO A 927 85.93 -68.27 -128.93
N VAL A 928 86.73 -69.35 -128.90
CA VAL A 928 88.15 -69.33 -128.51
C VAL A 928 89.00 -69.86 -129.67
N THR A 929 90.11 -69.18 -129.99
CA THR A 929 91.11 -69.66 -130.96
C THR A 929 91.94 -70.81 -130.36
N ALA A 930 92.20 -71.86 -131.14
CA ALA A 930 93.13 -72.92 -130.74
C ALA A 930 94.52 -72.33 -130.48
N GLY A 931 95.15 -72.67 -129.35
CA GLY A 931 96.43 -72.13 -128.90
C GLY A 931 96.35 -70.90 -127.99
N ASP A 932 95.19 -70.24 -127.85
CA ASP A 932 95.00 -69.09 -126.94
C ASP A 932 94.66 -69.52 -125.51
N ASN A 933 94.94 -68.64 -124.54
CA ASN A 933 94.50 -68.81 -123.16
C ASN A 933 92.99 -68.51 -123.03
N ILE A 934 92.23 -69.45 -122.48
CA ILE A 934 90.85 -69.33 -122.03
C ILE A 934 90.84 -69.01 -120.53
N THR A 935 90.06 -68.02 -120.14
CA THR A 935 89.79 -67.73 -118.72
C THR A 935 88.37 -68.15 -118.34
N PHE A 936 88.26 -69.03 -117.35
CA PHE A 936 87.03 -69.43 -116.67
C PHE A 936 86.83 -68.56 -115.43
N ASN A 937 85.86 -67.64 -115.47
CA ASN A 937 85.50 -66.78 -114.33
C ASN A 937 84.38 -67.44 -113.53
N LEU A 938 84.71 -67.97 -112.36
CA LEU A 938 83.80 -68.52 -111.37
C LEU A 938 83.41 -67.45 -110.34
N THR A 939 82.15 -67.44 -109.91
CA THR A 939 81.68 -66.63 -108.78
C THR A 939 80.94 -67.54 -107.82
N VAL A 940 81.41 -67.61 -106.57
CA VAL A 940 80.80 -68.38 -105.49
C VAL A 940 80.09 -67.45 -104.52
N ILE A 941 78.87 -67.76 -104.11
CA ILE A 941 78.07 -66.96 -103.18
C ILE A 941 77.53 -67.85 -102.05
N ASN A 942 77.54 -67.39 -100.79
CA ASN A 942 76.79 -68.02 -99.70
C ASN A 942 75.46 -67.27 -99.48
N ASN A 943 74.36 -67.74 -100.08
CA ASN A 943 73.01 -67.22 -99.92
C ASN A 943 72.31 -67.71 -98.63
N GLY A 944 72.93 -68.63 -97.89
CA GLY A 944 72.34 -69.22 -96.69
C GLY A 944 72.35 -68.25 -95.50
N PRO A 945 71.45 -68.44 -94.52
CA PRO A 945 71.39 -67.58 -93.34
C PRO A 945 72.61 -67.77 -92.41
N SER A 946 73.30 -68.93 -92.48
CA SER A 946 74.48 -69.21 -91.68
C SER A 946 75.77 -68.94 -92.44
N ASP A 947 76.84 -68.61 -91.71
CA ASP A 947 78.19 -68.62 -92.27
C ASP A 947 78.53 -70.03 -92.75
N ALA A 948 79.16 -70.15 -93.90
CA ALA A 948 79.70 -71.41 -94.40
C ALA A 948 81.09 -71.64 -93.83
N GLY A 949 81.36 -72.89 -93.46
CA GLY A 949 82.67 -73.35 -93.01
C GLY A 949 83.62 -73.50 -94.19
N ASN A 950 84.42 -74.57 -94.21
CA ASN A 950 85.43 -74.85 -95.23
C ASN A 950 84.83 -75.02 -96.64
N VAL A 951 84.62 -73.91 -97.36
CA VAL A 951 84.08 -73.92 -98.72
C VAL A 951 85.18 -74.33 -99.69
N THR A 952 84.90 -75.36 -100.50
CA THR A 952 85.83 -75.90 -101.50
C THR A 952 85.19 -75.86 -102.87
N VAL A 953 85.86 -75.23 -103.84
CA VAL A 953 85.49 -75.26 -105.26
C VAL A 953 86.34 -76.29 -105.97
N ILE A 954 85.71 -77.19 -106.71
CA ILE A 954 86.38 -78.16 -107.57
C ILE A 954 86.01 -77.80 -109.00
N ASN A 955 87.00 -77.39 -109.79
CA ASN A 955 86.84 -77.15 -111.21
C ASN A 955 87.61 -78.20 -112.01
N THR A 956 86.91 -78.98 -112.84
CA THR A 956 87.51 -79.98 -113.72
C THR A 956 87.72 -79.37 -115.10
N LEU A 957 88.99 -79.17 -115.46
CA LEU A 957 89.36 -78.72 -116.79
C LEU A 957 89.23 -79.89 -117.77
N PRO A 958 88.61 -79.68 -118.94
CA PRO A 958 88.49 -80.70 -119.97
C PRO A 958 89.86 -81.01 -120.62
N ALA A 959 90.04 -82.22 -121.17
CA ALA A 959 91.34 -82.68 -121.69
C ALA A 959 91.89 -81.82 -122.84
N GLU A 960 91.01 -81.07 -123.51
CA GLU A 960 91.29 -80.15 -124.60
C GLU A 960 92.00 -78.86 -124.17
N VAL A 961 92.12 -78.58 -122.86
CA VAL A 961 92.84 -77.42 -122.32
C VAL A 961 93.94 -77.84 -121.35
N ALA A 962 95.02 -77.05 -121.29
CA ALA A 962 96.12 -77.19 -120.35
C ALA A 962 96.11 -76.05 -119.34
N PHE A 963 96.03 -76.34 -118.04
CA PHE A 963 96.06 -75.33 -116.98
C PHE A 963 97.27 -74.39 -117.07
N GLN A 964 97.04 -73.09 -116.86
CA GLN A 964 98.08 -72.06 -116.81
C GLN A 964 98.19 -71.43 -115.42
N SER A 965 97.09 -70.86 -114.92
CA SER A 965 97.08 -70.17 -113.63
C SER A 965 95.67 -70.10 -113.04
N VAL A 966 95.60 -69.71 -111.77
CA VAL A 966 94.34 -69.45 -111.05
C VAL A 966 94.52 -68.23 -110.15
N SER A 967 93.49 -67.37 -110.06
CA SER A 967 93.58 -66.07 -109.38
C SER A 967 93.49 -66.15 -107.85
N HIS A 968 92.98 -67.25 -107.30
CA HIS A 968 92.77 -67.41 -105.86
C HIS A 968 93.91 -68.22 -105.24
N ALA A 969 94.58 -67.66 -104.23
CA ALA A 969 95.81 -68.23 -103.65
C ALA A 969 95.60 -69.59 -102.97
N GLY A 970 94.37 -69.91 -102.54
CA GLY A 970 93.99 -71.21 -101.96
C GLY A 970 93.73 -72.32 -102.97
N CYS A 971 94.03 -72.11 -104.26
CA CYS A 971 93.81 -73.10 -105.31
C CYS A 971 95.07 -73.89 -105.64
N ASN A 972 94.91 -75.19 -105.88
CA ASN A 972 95.95 -76.08 -106.38
C ASN A 972 95.43 -76.83 -107.61
N HIS A 973 96.32 -77.09 -108.58
CA HIS A 973 96.00 -77.84 -109.80
C HIS A 973 96.77 -79.17 -109.81
N SER A 974 96.06 -80.28 -110.01
CA SER A 974 96.65 -81.60 -110.22
C SER A 974 95.80 -82.44 -111.15
N GLY A 975 96.41 -83.05 -112.17
CA GLY A 975 95.74 -84.00 -113.07
C GLY A 975 94.52 -83.47 -113.83
N GLY A 976 94.50 -82.18 -114.18
CA GLY A 976 93.35 -81.55 -114.88
C GLY A 976 92.24 -81.03 -113.95
N ILE A 977 92.42 -81.12 -112.63
CA ILE A 977 91.44 -80.62 -111.65
C ILE A 977 92.07 -79.46 -110.86
N VAL A 978 91.38 -78.31 -110.82
CA VAL A 978 91.70 -77.16 -109.97
C VAL A 978 90.81 -77.22 -108.73
N THR A 979 91.41 -77.40 -107.56
CA THR A 979 90.70 -77.41 -106.28
C THR A 979 91.06 -76.16 -105.49
N CYS A 980 90.08 -75.34 -105.14
CA CYS A 980 90.22 -74.10 -104.40
C CYS A 980 89.59 -74.20 -103.01
N SER A 981 90.40 -74.06 -101.96
CA SER A 981 89.92 -73.93 -100.59
C SER A 981 89.70 -72.45 -100.26
N LEU A 982 88.44 -72.02 -100.18
CA LEU A 982 88.06 -70.63 -99.90
C LEU A 982 88.04 -70.31 -98.39
N GLY A 983 88.13 -71.32 -97.54
CA GLY A 983 87.95 -71.15 -96.09
C GLY A 983 86.49 -70.83 -95.75
N GLY A 984 86.28 -70.11 -94.64
CA GLY A 984 84.94 -69.71 -94.19
C GLY A 984 84.34 -68.59 -95.04
N MET A 985 83.09 -68.76 -95.50
CA MET A 985 82.34 -67.74 -96.22
C MET A 985 81.20 -67.20 -95.36
N VAL A 986 81.26 -65.92 -94.97
CA VAL A 986 80.20 -65.25 -94.21
C VAL A 986 78.88 -65.29 -94.99
N SER A 987 77.73 -65.41 -94.31
CA SER A 987 76.41 -65.31 -94.93
C SER A 987 76.32 -64.03 -95.79
N GLY A 988 75.87 -64.17 -97.04
CA GLY A 988 75.78 -63.11 -98.05
C GLY A 988 77.09 -62.78 -98.79
N SER A 989 78.22 -63.40 -98.43
CA SER A 989 79.51 -63.11 -99.08
C SER A 989 79.64 -63.72 -100.47
N THR A 990 80.43 -63.06 -101.34
CA THR A 990 80.72 -63.48 -102.73
C THR A 990 82.23 -63.55 -102.96
N VAL A 991 82.73 -64.63 -103.56
CA VAL A 991 84.16 -64.84 -103.88
C VAL A 991 84.34 -65.15 -105.38
N PRO A 992 85.04 -64.28 -106.14
CA PRO A 992 85.37 -64.55 -107.54
C PRO A 992 86.69 -65.35 -107.69
N ILE A 993 86.76 -66.26 -108.67
CA ILE A 993 87.93 -67.08 -109.02
C ILE A 993 88.08 -67.11 -110.55
N ALA A 994 89.22 -66.70 -111.09
CA ALA A 994 89.54 -66.81 -112.51
C ALA A 994 90.57 -67.92 -112.74
N ILE A 995 90.23 -68.93 -113.54
CA ILE A 995 91.11 -70.05 -113.92
C ILE A 995 91.50 -69.85 -115.38
N VAL A 996 92.79 -69.68 -115.64
CA VAL A 996 93.33 -69.55 -116.99
C VAL A 996 93.88 -70.89 -117.43
N ALA A 997 93.44 -71.38 -118.60
CA ALA A 997 93.94 -72.60 -119.24
C ALA A 997 94.17 -72.33 -120.73
N ASN A 998 95.22 -72.88 -121.32
CA ASN A 998 95.52 -72.77 -122.74
C ASN A 998 94.73 -73.82 -123.55
N ALA A 999 94.04 -73.43 -124.62
CA ALA A 999 93.37 -74.37 -125.51
C ALA A 999 94.42 -75.11 -126.36
N ASN A 1000 94.53 -76.44 -126.22
CA ASN A 1000 95.57 -77.21 -126.92
C ASN A 1000 95.47 -77.02 -128.45
N SER A 1001 96.61 -76.91 -129.13
CA SER A 1001 96.70 -76.54 -130.56
C SER A 1001 96.05 -77.55 -131.53
N SER A 1002 95.67 -78.74 -131.05
CA SER A 1002 94.96 -79.79 -131.80
C SER A 1002 93.47 -79.90 -131.46
N SER A 1003 92.95 -79.09 -130.53
CA SER A 1003 91.57 -79.16 -130.06
C SER A 1003 90.61 -78.49 -131.04
N ALA A 1004 89.55 -79.19 -131.47
CA ALA A 1004 88.46 -78.64 -132.27
C ALA A 1004 87.11 -79.14 -131.74
N GLY A 1005 86.13 -78.25 -131.54
CA GLY A 1005 84.81 -78.58 -131.00
C GLY A 1005 84.43 -77.85 -129.70
N ASN A 1006 83.40 -78.37 -129.01
CA ASN A 1006 82.92 -77.80 -127.74
C ASN A 1006 83.79 -78.24 -126.56
N ILE A 1007 84.37 -77.27 -125.86
CA ILE A 1007 85.06 -77.41 -124.58
C ILE A 1007 84.06 -77.09 -123.48
N ILE A 1008 83.77 -78.05 -122.60
CA ILE A 1008 82.87 -77.85 -121.45
C ILE A 1008 83.69 -77.88 -120.17
N ASN A 1009 83.82 -76.73 -119.52
CA ASN A 1009 84.44 -76.65 -118.21
C ASN A 1009 83.37 -76.74 -117.12
N THR A 1010 83.58 -77.65 -116.16
CA THR A 1010 82.62 -77.91 -115.08
C THR A 1010 83.20 -77.52 -113.73
N ALA A 1011 82.50 -76.69 -112.98
CA ALA A 1011 82.87 -76.30 -111.63
C ALA A 1011 81.76 -76.65 -110.65
N ALA A 1012 82.14 -77.13 -109.48
CA ALA A 1012 81.23 -77.40 -108.37
C ALA A 1012 81.78 -76.75 -107.09
N VAL A 1013 80.89 -76.25 -106.25
CA VAL A 1013 81.22 -75.79 -104.89
C VAL A 1013 80.63 -76.75 -103.87
N THR A 1014 81.38 -77.02 -102.82
CA THR A 1014 80.99 -77.90 -101.72
C THR A 1014 81.38 -77.30 -100.39
N VAL A 1015 80.67 -77.67 -99.34
CA VAL A 1015 80.98 -77.30 -97.95
C VAL A 1015 80.79 -78.51 -97.05
N SER A 1016 81.76 -78.75 -96.16
CA SER A 1016 81.67 -79.83 -95.18
C SER A 1016 80.85 -79.41 -93.95
N GLY A 1017 79.88 -80.22 -93.55
CA GLY A 1017 79.19 -80.08 -92.26
C GLY A 1017 78.00 -79.11 -92.22
N SER A 1018 77.40 -78.82 -93.37
CA SER A 1018 76.11 -78.10 -93.48
C SER A 1018 75.26 -78.69 -94.60
N ASN A 1019 73.94 -78.59 -94.45
CA ASN A 1019 72.99 -78.92 -95.51
C ASN A 1019 72.76 -77.70 -96.38
N ASP A 1020 72.90 -77.90 -97.68
CA ASP A 1020 72.52 -76.93 -98.70
C ASP A 1020 71.06 -77.16 -99.13
N PRO A 1021 70.16 -76.18 -98.92
CA PRO A 1021 68.76 -76.34 -99.28
C PRO A 1021 68.50 -76.32 -100.80
N VAL A 1022 69.44 -75.84 -101.63
CA VAL A 1022 69.28 -75.74 -103.09
C VAL A 1022 70.48 -76.36 -103.81
N PRO A 1023 70.76 -77.66 -103.64
CA PRO A 1023 72.00 -78.27 -104.12
C PRO A 1023 72.20 -78.20 -105.65
N GLU A 1024 71.16 -77.95 -106.44
CA GLU A 1024 71.28 -77.82 -107.89
C GLU A 1024 72.10 -76.60 -108.34
N ASN A 1025 72.19 -75.53 -107.52
CA ASN A 1025 72.97 -74.32 -107.84
C ASN A 1025 74.47 -74.46 -107.47
N ASN A 1026 74.87 -75.60 -106.89
CA ASN A 1026 76.24 -75.88 -106.47
C ASN A 1026 77.15 -76.38 -107.60
N SER A 1027 76.64 -76.48 -108.82
CA SER A 1027 77.45 -76.83 -109.98
C SER A 1027 77.11 -75.97 -111.18
N THR A 1028 78.10 -75.71 -112.02
CA THR A 1028 77.96 -74.93 -113.24
C THR A 1028 78.83 -75.51 -114.34
N ALA A 1029 78.36 -75.43 -115.57
CA ALA A 1029 79.10 -75.83 -116.74
C ALA A 1029 78.99 -74.71 -117.78
N ALA A 1030 80.11 -74.23 -118.29
CA ALA A 1030 80.11 -73.27 -119.40
C ALA A 1030 80.77 -73.89 -120.63
N PRO A 1031 80.04 -74.03 -121.76
CA PRO A 1031 80.62 -74.45 -123.02
C PRO A 1031 81.31 -73.28 -123.74
N ALA A 1032 82.51 -73.54 -124.28
CA ALA A 1032 83.23 -72.66 -125.19
C ALA A 1032 83.60 -73.43 -126.48
N PHE A 1033 83.47 -72.83 -127.66
CA PHE A 1033 83.77 -73.51 -128.93
C PHE A 1033 85.15 -73.11 -129.48
N VAL A 1034 85.94 -74.10 -129.92
CA VAL A 1034 87.29 -73.89 -130.50
C VAL A 1034 87.31 -74.16 -132.01
N GLY A 1035 87.54 -73.10 -132.83
CA GLY A 1035 87.67 -73.14 -134.30
C GLY A 1035 87.54 -71.77 -135.02
N GLU A 1036 88.03 -71.64 -136.28
CA GLU A 1036 87.96 -70.41 -137.11
C GLU A 1036 86.58 -70.26 -137.81
N LEU A 1037 86.02 -69.04 -137.84
CA LEU A 1037 84.62 -68.80 -138.23
C LEU A 1037 84.32 -69.02 -139.73
N ALA A 1038 83.40 -69.95 -140.05
CA ALA A 1038 82.57 -69.90 -141.25
C ALA A 1038 81.07 -70.03 -140.90
N LYS A 1039 80.46 -68.85 -140.78
CA LYS A 1039 79.02 -68.50 -140.74
C LYS A 1039 78.16 -69.31 -141.74
N VAL A 1040 76.87 -69.68 -141.54
CA VAL A 1040 75.84 -69.18 -140.60
C VAL A 1040 74.59 -70.12 -140.58
N PHE A 1041 74.21 -70.52 -139.35
CA PHE A 1041 72.88 -70.86 -138.77
C PHE A 1041 72.06 -72.11 -139.20
N LEU A 1042 72.21 -73.18 -138.41
CA LEU A 1042 71.15 -74.01 -137.80
C LEU A 1042 71.41 -74.00 -136.27
N PRO A 1043 70.50 -74.41 -135.36
CA PRO A 1043 69.04 -74.45 -135.34
C PRO A 1043 68.46 -73.87 -134.00
N LEU A 1044 67.14 -73.99 -133.83
CA LEU A 1044 66.39 -74.18 -132.57
C LEU A 1044 66.78 -73.31 -131.35
N LEU A 1045 65.90 -72.39 -130.99
CA LEU A 1045 65.63 -72.10 -129.58
C LEU A 1045 64.18 -72.43 -129.22
N LEU A 1046 64.10 -73.20 -128.14
CA LEU A 1046 62.94 -73.58 -127.37
C LEU A 1046 61.90 -72.46 -127.19
N LYS A 1047 60.63 -72.87 -127.14
CA LYS A 1047 59.61 -72.16 -126.37
C LYS A 1047 58.76 -73.12 -125.53
N PRO A 1048 58.18 -72.58 -124.44
CA PRO A 1048 57.92 -73.27 -123.17
C PRO A 1048 56.41 -73.48 -122.92
N THR A 1049 56.04 -74.01 -121.74
CA THR A 1049 54.94 -73.58 -120.80
C THR A 1049 54.65 -74.69 -119.76
N PRO A 1050 54.03 -74.44 -118.58
CA PRO A 1050 52.84 -73.57 -118.32
C PRO A 1050 52.83 -72.70 -117.03
N THR A 1051 51.74 -71.95 -116.82
CA THR A 1051 51.48 -71.02 -115.69
C THR A 1051 50.19 -71.38 -114.91
N ASP A 1052 50.24 -71.34 -113.57
CA ASP A 1052 49.15 -71.66 -112.62
C ASP A 1052 48.55 -70.42 -111.92
N LEU A 1053 47.33 -70.54 -111.34
CA LEU A 1053 46.64 -69.49 -110.57
C LEU A 1053 46.69 -69.79 -109.05
N PHE A 1054 47.20 -68.85 -108.25
CA PHE A 1054 47.27 -68.93 -106.78
C PHE A 1054 46.47 -67.80 -106.11
N ILE A 1055 45.82 -68.09 -104.98
CA ILE A 1055 45.11 -67.12 -104.13
C ILE A 1055 45.70 -67.21 -102.70
N GLU A 1056 46.06 -66.05 -102.13
CA GLU A 1056 46.54 -65.91 -100.74
C GLU A 1056 45.42 -65.40 -99.80
N ASN A 1057 45.24 -66.02 -98.64
CA ASN A 1057 44.29 -65.61 -97.58
C ASN A 1057 45.03 -65.40 -96.26
N ASP A 1058 44.99 -64.17 -95.73
CA ASP A 1058 45.80 -63.76 -94.57
C ASP A 1058 44.98 -63.49 -93.29
N THR A 1059 43.71 -63.91 -93.24
CA THR A 1059 42.80 -63.55 -92.11
C THR A 1059 42.46 -64.68 -91.13
N GLY A 1060 43.06 -65.86 -91.26
CA GLY A 1060 42.91 -66.96 -90.29
C GLY A 1060 41.53 -67.62 -90.20
N GLY A 1061 40.49 -67.06 -90.83
CA GLY A 1061 39.17 -67.68 -91.00
C GLY A 1061 39.05 -68.43 -92.34
N GLY A 1062 38.25 -69.50 -92.38
CA GLY A 1062 37.94 -70.20 -93.65
C GLY A 1062 37.06 -69.32 -94.56
N VAL A 1063 37.42 -69.24 -95.84
CA VAL A 1063 36.71 -68.40 -96.84
C VAL A 1063 36.31 -69.27 -98.04
N ASN A 1064 35.06 -69.09 -98.51
CA ASN A 1064 34.54 -69.74 -99.72
C ASN A 1064 34.51 -68.75 -100.89
N PHE A 1065 35.12 -69.13 -102.01
CA PHE A 1065 35.12 -68.38 -103.26
C PHE A 1065 34.30 -69.13 -104.32
N SER A 1066 33.51 -68.39 -105.10
CA SER A 1066 32.83 -68.92 -106.29
C SER A 1066 33.21 -68.14 -107.53
N VAL A 1067 33.59 -68.84 -108.60
CA VAL A 1067 33.77 -68.23 -109.94
C VAL A 1067 32.41 -68.24 -110.65
N VAL A 1068 31.88 -67.06 -110.95
CA VAL A 1068 30.53 -66.93 -111.53
C VAL A 1068 30.52 -67.51 -112.94
N GLY A 1069 29.64 -68.49 -113.21
CA GLY A 1069 29.42 -69.06 -114.54
C GLY A 1069 30.16 -70.36 -114.89
N THR A 1070 31.04 -70.89 -114.02
CA THR A 1070 31.80 -72.14 -114.28
C THR A 1070 31.39 -73.33 -113.39
N GLY A 1071 30.57 -73.09 -112.36
CA GLY A 1071 30.12 -74.12 -111.41
C GLY A 1071 31.19 -74.59 -110.42
N VAL A 1072 32.39 -73.99 -110.42
CA VAL A 1072 33.50 -74.36 -109.53
C VAL A 1072 33.47 -73.51 -108.25
N SER A 1073 33.40 -74.18 -107.10
CA SER A 1073 33.55 -73.60 -105.77
C SER A 1073 34.86 -74.06 -105.14
N CYS A 1074 35.64 -73.13 -104.59
CA CYS A 1074 36.91 -73.42 -103.93
C CYS A 1074 36.80 -73.01 -102.46
N SER A 1075 37.02 -73.96 -101.55
CA SER A 1075 36.99 -73.74 -100.10
C SER A 1075 38.41 -73.75 -99.56
N VAL A 1076 38.85 -72.64 -98.97
CA VAL A 1076 40.16 -72.57 -98.31
C VAL A 1076 39.97 -72.87 -96.82
N PRO A 1077 40.51 -73.99 -96.29
CA PRO A 1077 40.51 -74.27 -94.86
C PRO A 1077 41.36 -73.24 -94.11
N ALA A 1078 41.00 -72.96 -92.86
CA ALA A 1078 41.80 -72.08 -92.00
C ALA A 1078 43.25 -72.60 -91.90
N GLY A 1079 44.22 -71.75 -92.24
CA GLY A 1079 45.65 -72.04 -92.09
C GLY A 1079 46.45 -72.34 -93.37
N ASN A 1080 45.83 -72.42 -94.54
CA ASN A 1080 46.57 -72.51 -95.81
C ASN A 1080 46.75 -71.13 -96.44
N GLN A 1081 48.01 -70.70 -96.57
CA GLN A 1081 48.42 -69.39 -97.09
C GLN A 1081 48.44 -69.31 -98.63
N ASN A 1082 48.60 -70.44 -99.34
CA ASN A 1082 48.55 -70.51 -100.80
C ASN A 1082 47.79 -71.76 -101.22
N PHE A 1083 46.63 -71.59 -101.88
CA PHE A 1083 45.81 -72.72 -102.32
C PHE A 1083 45.67 -72.75 -103.85
N PHE A 1084 45.94 -73.91 -104.42
CA PHE A 1084 45.78 -74.15 -105.85
C PHE A 1084 44.32 -74.50 -106.16
N CYS A 1085 43.65 -73.65 -106.95
CA CYS A 1085 42.24 -73.87 -107.36
C CYS A 1085 42.07 -74.47 -108.76
N GLY A 1086 43.17 -74.87 -109.43
CA GLY A 1086 43.14 -75.51 -110.75
C GLY A 1086 43.80 -74.70 -111.86
N SER A 1087 44.07 -75.37 -112.98
CA SER A 1087 44.62 -74.75 -114.21
C SER A 1087 43.48 -74.31 -115.12
N PHE A 1088 43.49 -73.05 -115.57
CA PHE A 1088 42.44 -72.48 -116.42
C PHE A 1088 43.00 -72.10 -117.81
N PRO A 1089 42.20 -72.24 -118.88
CA PRO A 1089 42.55 -71.63 -120.16
C PRO A 1089 42.61 -70.10 -120.04
N PRO A 1090 43.41 -69.41 -120.87
CA PRO A 1090 43.45 -67.95 -120.88
C PRO A 1090 42.06 -67.35 -121.11
N GLY A 1091 41.56 -66.56 -120.16
CA GLY A 1091 40.24 -65.94 -120.20
C GLY A 1091 39.98 -65.04 -118.99
N THR A 1092 38.92 -64.24 -119.03
CA THR A 1092 38.50 -63.33 -117.95
C THR A 1092 37.47 -64.01 -117.04
N TYR A 1093 37.65 -63.96 -115.72
CA TYR A 1093 36.77 -64.59 -114.74
C TYR A 1093 36.32 -63.60 -113.66
N THR A 1094 35.08 -63.73 -113.17
CA THR A 1094 34.55 -62.95 -112.03
C THR A 1094 34.52 -63.81 -110.76
N VAL A 1095 35.14 -63.35 -109.67
CA VAL A 1095 35.21 -64.05 -108.38
C VAL A 1095 34.32 -63.35 -107.36
N GLN A 1096 33.42 -64.09 -106.71
CA GLN A 1096 32.58 -63.62 -105.60
C GLN A 1096 33.03 -64.24 -104.26
N VAL A 1097 33.05 -63.43 -103.20
CA VAL A 1097 33.34 -63.85 -101.82
C VAL A 1097 32.04 -63.88 -101.02
N ASN A 1098 31.69 -65.04 -100.46
CA ASN A 1098 30.49 -65.21 -99.64
C ASN A 1098 30.90 -65.43 -98.18
N SER A 1099 31.08 -64.36 -97.39
CA SER A 1099 31.24 -64.47 -95.93
C SER A 1099 30.62 -63.28 -95.18
N ILE A 1100 30.16 -63.52 -93.95
CA ILE A 1100 29.34 -62.62 -93.14
C ILE A 1100 30.23 -61.59 -92.42
N CYS A 1101 30.59 -60.52 -93.13
CA CYS A 1101 31.02 -59.23 -92.59
C CYS A 1101 30.69 -58.14 -93.64
N GLY A 1102 30.25 -56.96 -93.19
CA GLY A 1102 29.48 -55.97 -93.96
C GLY A 1102 30.07 -55.39 -95.26
N ASN A 1103 29.16 -54.91 -96.11
CA ASN A 1103 29.31 -54.33 -97.45
C ASN A 1103 30.59 -53.51 -97.74
N LEU A 1104 31.41 -54.01 -98.68
CA LEU A 1104 32.29 -53.21 -99.54
C LEU A 1104 32.37 -53.87 -100.93
N SER A 1105 31.66 -53.30 -101.92
CA SER A 1105 31.76 -53.69 -103.32
C SER A 1105 32.88 -52.91 -104.01
N THR A 1106 33.95 -53.59 -104.45
CA THR A 1106 34.91 -53.00 -105.41
C THR A 1106 35.21 -53.98 -106.53
N SER A 1107 35.01 -53.52 -107.76
CA SER A 1107 35.28 -54.26 -109.00
C SER A 1107 36.56 -53.72 -109.62
N LYS A 1108 37.56 -54.56 -109.92
CA LYS A 1108 38.72 -54.17 -110.75
C LYS A 1108 39.06 -55.26 -111.79
N TYR A 1109 39.43 -54.81 -112.99
CA TYR A 1109 39.73 -55.59 -114.20
C TYR A 1109 41.24 -55.58 -114.48
N TYR A 1110 41.86 -56.71 -114.87
CA TYR A 1110 43.24 -56.75 -115.41
C TYR A 1110 43.50 -57.91 -116.41
N GLU A 1111 44.35 -57.61 -117.41
CA GLU A 1111 44.94 -58.51 -118.42
C GLU A 1111 46.40 -58.93 -118.05
N SER A 1112 46.90 -59.96 -118.72
CA SER A 1112 48.02 -60.87 -118.37
C SER A 1112 49.44 -60.28 -118.12
N GLY A 1113 50.09 -60.76 -117.05
CA GLY A 1113 51.55 -60.71 -116.76
C GLY A 1113 51.85 -61.25 -115.34
N PRO A 1114 53.06 -61.78 -115.02
CA PRO A 1114 53.31 -62.43 -113.73
C PRO A 1114 53.61 -61.37 -112.66
N GLN A 1115 52.56 -60.80 -112.07
CA GLN A 1115 52.65 -60.05 -110.82
C GLN A 1115 51.51 -60.47 -109.88
N SER A 1116 51.85 -60.92 -108.68
CA SER A 1116 50.91 -61.21 -107.60
C SER A 1116 50.35 -59.89 -107.03
N THR A 1117 49.04 -59.68 -107.06
CA THR A 1117 48.36 -58.57 -106.37
C THR A 1117 47.72 -59.07 -105.07
N ARG A 1118 47.94 -58.36 -103.96
CA ARG A 1118 47.29 -58.58 -102.65
C ARG A 1118 46.07 -57.66 -102.51
N VAL A 1119 44.98 -58.16 -101.91
CA VAL A 1119 43.83 -57.35 -101.45
C VAL A 1119 43.82 -57.39 -99.93
N PHE A 1120 43.80 -56.22 -99.27
CA PHE A 1120 43.68 -56.09 -97.82
C PHE A 1120 42.20 -55.90 -97.43
N CYS A 1121 41.70 -56.73 -96.51
CA CYS A 1121 40.57 -56.37 -95.65
C CYS A 1121 41.16 -55.96 -94.29
N ASN A 1122 40.79 -54.78 -93.78
CA ASN A 1122 41.02 -54.42 -92.38
C ASN A 1122 39.92 -55.00 -91.49
#